data_AF-A0A7C3ZT28-F1
#
_entry.id   AF-A0A7C3ZT28-F1
#
_cell.length_a   1.000
_cell.length_b   1.000
_cell.length_c   1.000
_cell.angle_alpha   90.00
_cell.angle_beta   90.00
_cell.angle_gamma   90.00
#
_symmetry.space_group_name_H-M   'P 1'
#
loop_
_entity.id
_entity.type
_entity.pdbx_description
1 polymer ?
#
loop_
_entity_poly.entity_id
_entity_poly.type
_entity_poly.pdbx_seq_one_letter_code
_entity_poly.pdbx_strand_id
1 'polypeptide(L)'
;MNRGKLQSTKKIICADIMMKRSLLVGVLMALCSTGMSTPYYNGRYCEGKGDAEYLRLIDQSFGFFHPNPDTPNISMLYYPEWDCLIEGFPTWMAWWVQNSYGTTYCALPFLREPYLTFLQHSQDMWFKNQGDGKTKREHDLVGPDGCLCDCAFPTGAHMVQGDCNWKIHDWGFEFTAAGVVMQSELLLISRDVETIRKYLPNLERACDFIETRRDGNGLFLVGPAANLLAPSFGGVLQPDGTFGKAYLAGLSITYLAALDRMVELYKLAGDSTKLRLYEKRRKKTQESLSQLLTDEGYFVKFIETNGTKHGVFGQEKYGYFEVAPNVDAICFRAVSDEQSHKIYNKIAAIPQLRPYDFLITNYPSLDDTYENWDSTDLAGLWEFGRWVNGGVWSTMEARAIMSYYRLGKYEDIIRSARRSMDFARDFQMDAPLKNFGKSVWFDDRLTNLCYDALGIPAATIRGLFEYIYRADALILYPHIPPQIMEYTQKETIRWGNKHIKITVKNGGQKIKSVKINDLKWKGFKDDCVTLRYDRLPKHAWVVIETTGGNVPVRTVTEQTGSKEVRIEPSSSGDLPAHIKEPYERVIAMLKKLCQESDVAFERSYLEEVLSAFDAYRKRAARDSAGWYGDSSPEKRAAVLKMYEDAAINMFKGFDALMKAYESGDSRKRRIASTYANLHLQ
;
A
#
# COMPACT_ATOMS: atom_id res chain seq x y z
N MET A 1 8.47 -62.07 -70.88
CA MET A 1 9.16 -61.77 -72.17
C MET A 1 9.07 -60.27 -72.43
N ASN A 2 10.22 -59.64 -72.73
CA ASN A 2 10.45 -58.38 -73.47
C ASN A 2 9.58 -57.15 -73.19
N ARG A 3 10.13 -56.11 -72.55
CA ARG A 3 11.08 -55.07 -73.07
C ARG A 3 10.39 -53.94 -73.84
N GLY A 4 10.42 -52.75 -73.23
CA GLY A 4 10.86 -51.51 -73.89
C GLY A 4 9.78 -50.48 -74.24
N LYS A 5 9.75 -49.35 -73.53
CA LYS A 5 10.53 -48.15 -73.91
C LYS A 5 10.37 -47.03 -72.87
N LEU A 6 11.49 -46.72 -72.23
CA LEU A 6 11.83 -45.47 -71.56
C LEU A 6 12.02 -44.37 -72.61
N GLN A 7 11.44 -43.18 -72.42
CA GLN A 7 12.02 -41.84 -72.71
C GLN A 7 10.90 -40.79 -72.90
N SER A 8 10.42 -40.19 -71.81
CA SER A 8 9.87 -38.82 -71.85
C SER A 8 9.81 -38.11 -70.49
N THR A 9 9.98 -38.80 -69.37
CA THR A 9 9.64 -38.25 -68.03
C THR A 9 10.80 -37.68 -67.22
N LYS A 10 11.99 -37.46 -67.79
CA LYS A 10 13.17 -36.96 -67.03
C LYS A 10 13.48 -35.47 -67.13
N LYS A 11 12.73 -34.67 -67.90
CA LYS A 11 12.95 -33.20 -67.98
C LYS A 11 11.94 -32.33 -67.23
N ILE A 12 10.84 -32.88 -66.72
CA ILE A 12 9.80 -32.09 -66.01
C ILE A 12 9.99 -32.15 -64.48
N ILE A 13 10.65 -33.18 -63.94
CA ILE A 13 10.77 -33.37 -62.48
C ILE A 13 11.92 -32.55 -61.85
N CYS A 14 12.92 -32.11 -62.62
CA CYS A 14 14.02 -31.30 -62.08
C CYS A 14 13.66 -29.81 -61.90
N ALA A 15 12.73 -29.26 -62.69
CA ALA A 15 12.32 -27.86 -62.56
C ALA A 15 11.38 -27.65 -61.35
N ASP A 16 10.50 -28.62 -61.08
CA ASP A 16 9.50 -28.52 -60.00
C ASP A 16 10.11 -28.72 -58.59
N ILE A 17 11.19 -29.50 -58.49
CA ILE A 17 11.91 -29.72 -57.22
C ILE A 17 12.84 -28.54 -56.88
N MET A 18 13.42 -27.85 -57.88
CA MET A 18 14.19 -26.63 -57.63
C MET A 18 13.30 -25.43 -57.29
N MET A 19 12.14 -25.29 -57.93
CA MET A 19 11.23 -24.17 -57.65
C MET A 19 10.54 -24.30 -56.28
N LYS A 20 10.26 -25.52 -55.81
CA LYS A 20 9.73 -25.77 -54.45
C LYS A 20 10.78 -25.62 -53.34
N ARG A 21 12.07 -25.84 -53.61
CA ARG A 21 13.14 -25.56 -52.62
C ARG A 21 13.46 -24.07 -52.50
N SER A 22 13.36 -23.31 -53.59
CA SER A 22 13.53 -21.84 -53.53
C SER A 22 12.34 -21.13 -52.88
N LEU A 23 11.10 -21.64 -53.02
CA LEU A 23 9.95 -21.12 -52.28
C LEU A 23 10.00 -21.49 -50.78
N LEU A 24 10.47 -22.68 -50.42
CA LEU A 24 10.56 -23.07 -49.00
C LEU A 24 11.68 -22.32 -48.27
N VAL A 25 12.79 -22.00 -48.94
CA VAL A 25 13.87 -21.16 -48.37
C VAL A 25 13.46 -19.68 -48.34
N GLY A 26 12.66 -19.20 -49.31
CA GLY A 26 12.09 -17.85 -49.29
C GLY A 26 11.02 -17.65 -48.21
N VAL A 27 10.21 -18.67 -47.92
CA VAL A 27 9.19 -18.61 -46.84
C VAL A 27 9.81 -18.86 -45.45
N LEU A 28 10.89 -19.66 -45.34
CA LEU A 28 11.65 -19.77 -44.08
C LEU A 28 12.54 -18.55 -43.79
N MET A 29 13.01 -17.82 -44.82
CA MET A 29 13.72 -16.54 -44.60
C MET A 29 12.80 -15.33 -44.45
N ALA A 30 11.53 -15.41 -44.87
CA ALA A 30 10.51 -14.41 -44.52
C ALA A 30 9.96 -14.59 -43.08
N LEU A 31 10.28 -15.70 -42.41
CA LEU A 31 10.05 -15.91 -40.97
C LEU A 31 11.27 -15.54 -40.11
N CYS A 32 12.36 -15.07 -40.73
CA CYS A 32 13.41 -14.36 -40.01
C CYS A 32 12.97 -12.92 -39.74
N SER A 33 12.34 -12.76 -38.58
CA SER A 33 12.45 -11.58 -37.73
C SER A 33 12.22 -10.23 -38.44
N THR A 34 10.96 -9.88 -38.69
CA THR A 34 10.53 -8.58 -38.19
C THR A 34 10.58 -8.67 -36.67
N GLY A 35 11.78 -8.57 -36.11
CA GLY A 35 11.95 -8.32 -34.69
C GLY A 35 11.35 -6.95 -34.44
N MET A 36 10.05 -6.89 -34.20
CA MET A 36 9.45 -5.73 -33.56
C MET A 36 10.13 -5.67 -32.20
N SER A 37 11.18 -4.84 -32.14
CA SER A 37 11.82 -4.43 -30.90
C SER A 37 10.70 -4.07 -29.95
N THR A 38 10.53 -4.82 -28.87
CA THR A 38 9.58 -4.46 -27.82
C THR A 38 9.89 -3.03 -27.40
N PRO A 39 8.96 -2.07 -27.56
CA PRO A 39 9.25 -0.67 -27.34
C PRO A 39 9.69 -0.46 -25.90
N TYR A 40 10.69 0.41 -25.72
CA TYR A 40 11.16 0.81 -24.40
C TYR A 40 10.16 1.80 -23.80
N TYR A 41 9.61 1.47 -22.63
CA TYR A 41 8.79 2.40 -21.86
C TYR A 41 9.70 3.32 -21.04
N ASN A 42 9.52 4.63 -21.18
CA ASN A 42 10.26 5.63 -20.42
C ASN A 42 9.26 6.56 -19.70
N GLY A 43 8.80 6.13 -18.52
CA GLY A 43 7.90 6.89 -17.66
C GLY A 43 8.62 7.90 -16.78
N ARG A 44 7.86 8.58 -15.92
CA ARG A 44 8.42 9.59 -15.00
C ARG A 44 9.19 8.94 -13.84
N TYR A 45 8.66 7.85 -13.29
CA TYR A 45 9.13 7.19 -12.07
C TYR A 45 9.69 5.80 -12.32
N CYS A 46 9.33 5.16 -13.44
CA CYS A 46 9.94 3.90 -13.88
C CYS A 46 10.20 3.86 -15.38
N GLU A 47 11.06 2.94 -15.78
CA GLU A 47 11.37 2.66 -17.19
C GLU A 47 11.65 1.17 -17.37
N GLY A 48 11.56 0.67 -18.60
CA GLY A 48 11.71 -0.75 -18.85
C GLY A 48 11.33 -1.23 -20.24
N LYS A 49 11.32 -2.55 -20.40
CA LYS A 49 10.92 -3.26 -21.62
C LYS A 49 9.95 -4.37 -21.28
N GLY A 50 9.05 -4.71 -22.22
CA GLY A 50 8.05 -5.75 -22.03
C GLY A 50 6.64 -5.17 -22.08
N ASP A 51 5.80 -5.53 -21.11
CA ASP A 51 4.44 -5.04 -20.96
C ASP A 51 4.41 -3.54 -20.61
N ALA A 52 4.28 -2.70 -21.64
CA ALA A 52 4.22 -1.24 -21.50
C ALA A 52 2.97 -0.78 -20.73
N GLU A 53 1.87 -1.53 -20.76
CA GLU A 53 0.65 -1.20 -20.03
C GLU A 53 0.83 -1.43 -18.53
N TYR A 54 1.46 -2.54 -18.14
CA TYR A 54 1.84 -2.77 -16.75
C TYR A 54 2.84 -1.72 -16.26
N LEU A 55 3.89 -1.42 -17.06
CA LEU A 55 4.87 -0.39 -16.71
C LEU A 55 4.21 0.99 -16.53
N ARG A 56 3.28 1.35 -17.42
CA ARG A 56 2.47 2.57 -17.28
C ARG A 56 1.63 2.57 -16.01
N LEU A 57 1.01 1.44 -15.66
CA LEU A 57 0.22 1.32 -14.43
C LEU A 57 1.07 1.54 -13.18
N ILE A 58 2.28 0.97 -13.13
CA ILE A 58 3.25 1.21 -12.04
C ILE A 58 3.63 2.70 -11.99
N ASP A 59 3.95 3.29 -13.14
CA ASP A 59 4.34 4.71 -13.23
C ASP A 59 3.22 5.64 -12.76
N GLN A 60 1.97 5.34 -13.13
CA GLN A 60 0.78 6.07 -12.66
C GLN A 60 0.54 5.87 -11.17
N SER A 61 0.79 4.67 -10.61
CA SER A 61 0.71 4.44 -9.17
C SER A 61 1.67 5.32 -8.38
N PHE A 62 2.88 5.60 -8.89
CA PHE A 62 3.79 6.56 -8.27
C PHE A 62 3.22 7.98 -8.25
N GLY A 63 2.41 8.36 -9.25
CA GLY A 63 1.73 9.65 -9.31
C GLY A 63 0.91 9.95 -8.05
N PHE A 64 0.32 8.96 -7.38
CA PHE A 64 -0.44 9.19 -6.14
C PHE A 64 0.41 9.68 -4.96
N PHE A 65 1.74 9.55 -5.04
CA PHE A 65 2.67 9.92 -3.98
C PHE A 65 3.51 11.15 -4.33
N HIS A 66 3.16 11.85 -5.41
CA HIS A 66 3.81 13.08 -5.86
C HIS A 66 2.78 14.05 -6.47
N PRO A 67 2.90 15.36 -6.25
CA PRO A 67 2.06 16.33 -6.93
C PRO A 67 2.17 16.20 -8.46
N ASN A 68 1.02 15.99 -9.09
CA ASN A 68 0.90 15.82 -10.53
C ASN A 68 -0.51 16.26 -11.00
N PRO A 69 -0.69 16.72 -12.25
CA PRO A 69 -1.98 17.24 -12.72
C PRO A 69 -2.98 16.14 -13.15
N ASP A 70 -2.61 14.86 -13.08
CA ASP A 70 -3.36 13.75 -13.68
C ASP A 70 -4.29 13.04 -12.67
N THR A 71 -3.81 12.84 -11.44
CA THR A 71 -4.52 12.07 -10.41
C THR A 71 -4.61 12.82 -9.08
N PRO A 72 -5.60 12.48 -8.23
CA PRO A 72 -5.50 12.72 -6.80
C PRO A 72 -4.16 12.19 -6.25
N ASN A 73 -3.59 12.88 -5.26
CA ASN A 73 -2.30 12.51 -4.70
C ASN A 73 -2.18 12.94 -3.23
N ILE A 74 -1.16 12.41 -2.55
CA ILE A 74 -0.95 12.54 -1.11
C ILE A 74 -0.85 13.99 -0.62
N SER A 75 -0.45 14.96 -1.46
CA SER A 75 -0.39 16.36 -1.03
C SER A 75 -1.76 16.94 -0.70
N MET A 76 -2.84 16.37 -1.26
CA MET A 76 -4.22 16.76 -0.99
C MET A 76 -4.74 16.24 0.36
N LEU A 77 -3.96 15.41 1.05
CA LEU A 77 -4.27 14.85 2.37
C LEU A 77 -3.46 15.51 3.49
N TYR A 78 -2.60 16.48 3.17
CA TYR A 78 -1.89 17.26 4.18
C TYR A 78 -2.79 18.38 4.74
N TYR A 79 -2.91 18.44 6.06
CA TYR A 79 -3.68 19.45 6.76
C TYR A 79 -2.77 20.29 7.66
N PRO A 80 -2.45 21.54 7.27
CA PRO A 80 -1.40 22.33 7.89
C PRO A 80 -1.74 22.77 9.32
N GLU A 81 -3.01 22.91 9.66
CA GLU A 81 -3.45 23.24 11.02
C GLU A 81 -3.08 22.14 12.02
N TRP A 82 -2.95 20.89 11.56
CA TRP A 82 -2.52 19.75 12.39
C TRP A 82 -1.06 19.35 12.14
N ASP A 83 -0.45 19.89 11.07
CA ASP A 83 0.84 19.47 10.54
C ASP A 83 0.94 17.95 10.32
N CYS A 84 -0.13 17.36 9.81
CA CYS A 84 -0.33 15.92 9.68
C CYS A 84 -0.95 15.55 8.32
N LEU A 85 -0.84 14.28 7.95
CA LEU A 85 -1.79 13.67 7.02
C LEU A 85 -3.11 13.40 7.75
N ILE A 86 -4.23 13.58 7.06
CA ILE A 86 -5.57 13.24 7.51
C ILE A 86 -6.17 12.14 6.62
N GLU A 87 -7.19 11.45 7.12
CA GLU A 87 -7.83 10.38 6.35
C GLU A 87 -8.56 10.94 5.12
N GLY A 88 -9.30 12.04 5.25
CA GLY A 88 -9.87 12.72 4.11
C GLY A 88 -10.67 13.96 4.50
N PHE A 89 -10.52 15.05 3.75
CA PHE A 89 -11.27 16.29 3.98
C PHE A 89 -12.48 16.40 3.03
N PRO A 90 -13.66 16.84 3.49
CA PRO A 90 -14.04 17.15 4.88
C PRO A 90 -14.62 15.94 5.63
N THR A 91 -14.69 14.78 4.98
CA THR A 91 -15.58 13.68 5.41
C THR A 91 -15.02 12.84 6.54
N TRP A 92 -13.71 12.64 6.57
CA TRP A 92 -13.00 11.74 7.46
C TRP A 92 -11.92 12.51 8.24
N MET A 93 -12.33 13.57 8.95
CA MET A 93 -11.44 14.49 9.69
C MET A 93 -10.87 13.87 10.98
N ALA A 94 -10.10 12.80 10.85
CA ALA A 94 -9.28 12.19 11.89
C ALA A 94 -8.16 11.35 11.24
N TRP A 95 -7.28 10.77 12.06
CA TRP A 95 -6.29 9.80 11.63
C TRP A 95 -6.63 8.42 12.18
N TRP A 96 -7.06 7.50 11.30
CA TRP A 96 -7.63 6.20 11.65
C TRP A 96 -6.61 5.08 11.50
N VAL A 97 -6.47 4.22 12.51
CA VAL A 97 -5.51 3.12 12.48
C VAL A 97 -5.91 2.06 11.43
N GLN A 98 -7.20 1.73 11.36
CA GLN A 98 -7.76 0.77 10.42
C GLN A 98 -7.50 1.16 8.95
N ASN A 99 -7.91 2.37 8.60
CA ASN A 99 -7.88 2.89 7.23
C ASN A 99 -6.45 3.12 6.74
N SER A 100 -5.60 3.68 7.61
CA SER A 100 -4.22 3.99 7.24
C SER A 100 -3.31 2.75 7.12
N TYR A 101 -3.74 1.57 7.58
CA TYR A 101 -2.85 0.41 7.72
C TYR A 101 -2.26 -0.08 6.40
N GLY A 102 -3.10 -0.39 5.41
CA GLY A 102 -2.66 -0.88 4.11
C GLY A 102 -1.80 0.14 3.36
N THR A 103 -2.25 1.39 3.31
CA THR A 103 -1.51 2.49 2.68
C THR A 103 -0.16 2.73 3.33
N THR A 104 -0.11 2.90 4.65
CA THR A 104 1.13 3.17 5.38
C THR A 104 2.11 2.03 5.18
N TYR A 105 1.69 0.79 5.47
CA TYR A 105 2.56 -0.38 5.29
C TYR A 105 3.13 -0.44 3.86
N CYS A 106 2.30 -0.17 2.86
CA CYS A 106 2.74 -0.27 1.47
C CYS A 106 3.63 0.90 1.03
N ALA A 107 3.37 2.13 1.48
CA ALA A 107 4.09 3.32 1.02
C ALA A 107 5.46 3.51 1.69
N LEU A 108 5.64 3.00 2.91
CA LEU A 108 6.82 3.22 3.74
C LEU A 108 8.21 3.01 3.10
N PRO A 109 8.42 2.08 2.13
CA PRO A 109 9.74 1.92 1.50
C PRO A 109 10.15 3.10 0.61
N PHE A 110 9.20 3.80 -0.01
CA PHE A 110 9.46 4.83 -1.04
C PHE A 110 8.92 6.22 -0.70
N LEU A 111 7.95 6.36 0.21
CA LEU A 111 7.36 7.66 0.66
C LEU A 111 8.39 8.68 1.19
N ARG A 112 8.69 9.81 0.55
CA ARG A 112 9.79 10.72 0.97
C ARG A 112 9.37 11.86 1.89
N GLU A 113 10.34 12.62 2.37
CA GLU A 113 10.07 13.93 2.99
C GLU A 113 9.39 14.87 1.99
N PRO A 114 8.45 15.72 2.44
CA PRO A 114 8.04 15.93 3.83
C PRO A 114 6.96 14.95 4.32
N TYR A 115 6.44 14.09 3.43
CA TYR A 115 5.32 13.18 3.74
C TYR A 115 5.64 12.15 4.82
N LEU A 116 6.91 11.74 4.98
CA LEU A 116 7.34 10.92 6.12
C LEU A 116 7.14 11.62 7.45
N THR A 117 7.58 12.88 7.54
CA THR A 117 7.39 13.70 8.74
C THR A 117 5.90 13.88 9.02
N PHE A 118 5.10 14.19 8.01
CA PHE A 118 3.64 14.32 8.18
C PHE A 118 2.98 13.02 8.63
N LEU A 119 3.40 11.88 8.07
CA LEU A 119 2.93 10.56 8.49
C LEU A 119 3.30 10.28 9.95
N GLN A 120 4.54 10.58 10.36
CA GLN A 120 4.97 10.40 11.74
C GLN A 120 4.17 11.30 12.70
N HIS A 121 3.90 12.55 12.33
CA HIS A 121 3.05 13.44 13.12
C HIS A 121 1.62 12.88 13.24
N SER A 122 1.08 12.28 12.18
CA SER A 122 -0.21 11.61 12.23
C SER A 122 -0.21 10.42 13.19
N GLN A 123 0.79 9.53 13.10
CA GLN A 123 0.92 8.38 14.02
C GLN A 123 1.16 8.81 15.47
N ASP A 124 1.86 9.93 15.69
CA ASP A 124 2.08 10.49 17.03
C ASP A 124 0.77 10.83 17.73
N MET A 125 -0.29 11.17 17.00
CA MET A 125 -1.60 11.42 17.61
C MET A 125 -2.14 10.16 18.30
N TRP A 126 -1.92 8.96 17.75
CA TRP A 126 -2.32 7.71 18.40
C TRP A 126 -1.55 7.48 19.68
N PHE A 127 -0.22 7.64 19.65
CA PHE A 127 0.63 7.37 20.81
C PHE A 127 0.48 8.44 21.90
N LYS A 128 0.21 9.70 21.55
CA LYS A 128 -0.15 10.75 22.52
C LYS A 128 -1.47 10.45 23.24
N ASN A 129 -2.39 9.77 22.56
CA ASN A 129 -3.67 9.34 23.11
C ASN A 129 -3.70 7.88 23.56
N GLN A 130 -2.56 7.20 23.59
CA GLN A 130 -2.46 5.81 24.06
C GLN A 130 -3.05 5.71 25.47
N GLY A 131 -3.91 4.71 25.69
CA GLY A 131 -4.55 4.49 26.97
C GLY A 131 -3.53 4.37 28.10
N ASP A 132 -3.86 4.92 29.26
CA ASP A 132 -3.03 4.97 30.48
C ASP A 132 -3.79 4.39 31.70
N GLY A 133 -5.00 3.85 31.47
CA GLY A 133 -5.90 3.34 32.50
C GLY A 133 -6.50 4.42 33.41
N LYS A 134 -6.37 5.71 33.07
CA LYS A 134 -6.75 6.83 33.95
C LYS A 134 -7.50 7.95 33.23
N THR A 135 -7.03 8.35 32.06
CA THR A 135 -7.52 9.53 31.34
C THR A 135 -8.80 9.21 30.59
N LYS A 136 -9.86 9.96 30.89
CA LYS A 136 -11.11 9.92 30.13
C LYS A 136 -10.93 10.56 28.76
N ARG A 137 -11.50 9.92 27.74
CA ARG A 137 -11.53 10.38 26.35
C ARG A 137 -12.98 10.53 25.89
N GLU A 138 -13.18 10.55 24.57
CA GLU A 138 -14.52 10.56 23.98
C GLU A 138 -15.41 9.49 24.61
N HIS A 139 -16.68 9.86 24.82
CA HIS A 139 -17.68 9.04 25.52
C HIS A 139 -17.33 8.67 26.98
N ASP A 140 -16.49 9.46 27.66
CA ASP A 140 -16.02 9.22 29.04
C ASP A 140 -15.27 7.89 29.22
N LEU A 141 -14.81 7.28 28.12
CA LEU A 141 -14.10 6.00 28.14
C LEU A 141 -12.67 6.19 28.65
N VAL A 142 -12.23 5.25 29.50
CA VAL A 142 -10.85 5.18 30.01
C VAL A 142 -10.17 3.97 29.37
N GLY A 143 -9.36 4.24 28.34
CA GLY A 143 -8.62 3.19 27.65
C GLY A 143 -7.61 2.50 28.58
N PRO A 144 -7.54 1.15 28.60
CA PRO A 144 -6.53 0.41 29.35
C PRO A 144 -5.11 0.86 28.99
N ASP A 145 -4.18 0.71 29.93
CA ASP A 145 -2.78 1.05 29.67
C ASP A 145 -2.27 0.33 28.43
N GLY A 146 -1.74 1.09 27.47
CA GLY A 146 -1.15 0.59 26.24
C GLY A 146 -2.08 0.46 25.04
N CYS A 147 -3.40 0.44 25.22
CA CYS A 147 -4.31 0.38 24.07
C CYS A 147 -4.16 1.62 23.19
N LEU A 148 -4.14 1.42 21.87
CA LEU A 148 -4.27 2.53 20.93
C LEU A 148 -5.74 2.92 20.77
N CYS A 149 -5.99 3.92 19.94
CA CYS A 149 -7.32 4.40 19.58
C CYS A 149 -7.69 3.93 18.16
N ASP A 150 -8.98 3.89 17.89
CA ASP A 150 -9.52 3.65 16.54
C ASP A 150 -9.09 4.80 15.61
N CYS A 151 -9.34 6.03 16.07
CA CYS A 151 -8.81 7.23 15.45
C CYS A 151 -8.48 8.33 16.46
N ALA A 152 -7.62 9.26 16.02
CA ALA A 152 -7.20 10.41 16.79
C ALA A 152 -7.24 11.71 15.97
N PHE A 153 -7.42 12.81 16.69
CA PHE A 153 -7.36 14.18 16.20
C PHE A 153 -6.69 15.05 17.28
N PRO A 154 -6.29 16.30 17.01
CA PRO A 154 -5.48 17.07 17.96
C PRO A 154 -6.12 17.28 19.34
N THR A 155 -7.46 17.31 19.39
CA THR A 155 -8.22 17.56 20.61
C THR A 155 -8.75 16.30 21.30
N GLY A 156 -8.57 15.10 20.72
CA GLY A 156 -9.18 13.89 21.25
C GLY A 156 -8.90 12.61 20.46
N ALA A 157 -9.51 11.52 20.91
CA ALA A 157 -9.40 10.21 20.29
C ALA A 157 -10.57 9.31 20.69
N HIS A 158 -10.94 8.39 19.81
CA HIS A 158 -11.92 7.34 20.08
C HIS A 158 -11.19 6.05 20.49
N MET A 159 -11.35 5.62 21.75
CA MET A 159 -10.57 4.49 22.32
C MET A 159 -11.07 3.10 21.92
N VAL A 160 -12.31 3.02 21.46
CA VAL A 160 -12.94 1.82 20.88
C VAL A 160 -13.39 2.17 19.48
N GLN A 161 -13.77 1.17 18.68
CA GLN A 161 -14.35 1.43 17.38
C GLN A 161 -15.58 2.32 17.51
N GLY A 162 -15.55 3.48 16.86
CA GLY A 162 -16.57 4.53 17.03
C GLY A 162 -17.87 4.24 16.27
N ASP A 163 -17.78 3.42 15.22
CA ASP A 163 -18.94 3.02 14.43
C ASP A 163 -19.88 2.11 15.23
N CYS A 164 -21.18 2.16 14.94
CA CYS A 164 -22.19 1.24 15.51
C CYS A 164 -22.32 1.33 17.05
N ASN A 165 -22.44 0.18 17.74
CA ASN A 165 -22.81 0.13 19.16
C ASN A 165 -21.57 0.10 20.08
N TRP A 166 -20.86 1.22 20.16
CA TRP A 166 -19.64 1.36 20.96
C TRP A 166 -19.80 0.95 22.44
N LYS A 167 -21.02 0.94 22.99
CA LYS A 167 -21.28 0.55 24.38
C LYS A 167 -20.98 -0.92 24.69
N ILE A 168 -21.03 -1.79 23.66
CA ILE A 168 -20.74 -3.23 23.80
C ILE A 168 -19.38 -3.62 23.25
N HIS A 169 -18.66 -2.67 22.63
CA HIS A 169 -17.36 -2.93 22.04
C HIS A 169 -16.33 -3.23 23.14
N ASP A 170 -15.49 -4.23 22.90
CA ASP A 170 -14.24 -4.38 23.64
C ASP A 170 -13.23 -3.32 23.14
N TRP A 171 -12.11 -3.22 23.83
CA TRP A 171 -11.01 -2.36 23.42
C TRP A 171 -10.39 -2.86 22.10
N GLY A 172 -9.81 -1.96 21.31
CA GLY A 172 -9.28 -2.37 20.01
C GLY A 172 -7.93 -3.07 20.10
N PHE A 173 -7.96 -4.39 20.08
CA PHE A 173 -6.76 -5.21 20.15
C PHE A 173 -6.05 -5.32 18.80
N GLU A 174 -6.78 -5.62 17.73
CA GLU A 174 -6.16 -5.86 16.43
C GLU A 174 -5.69 -4.56 15.77
N PHE A 175 -6.46 -3.46 15.88
CA PHE A 175 -5.95 -2.16 15.43
C PHE A 175 -4.76 -1.70 16.28
N THR A 176 -4.70 -2.02 17.59
CA THR A 176 -3.49 -1.76 18.38
C THR A 176 -2.28 -2.52 17.82
N ALA A 177 -2.47 -3.79 17.44
CA ALA A 177 -1.42 -4.58 16.79
C ALA A 177 -0.99 -3.98 15.44
N ALA A 178 -1.95 -3.50 14.62
CA ALA A 178 -1.68 -2.84 13.35
C ALA A 178 -0.87 -1.54 13.53
N GLY A 179 -1.19 -0.74 14.54
CA GLY A 179 -0.41 0.45 14.92
C GLY A 179 1.04 0.11 15.29
N VAL A 180 1.25 -0.99 16.03
CA VAL A 180 2.61 -1.50 16.32
C VAL A 180 3.33 -1.92 15.04
N VAL A 181 2.65 -2.59 14.09
CA VAL A 181 3.26 -2.96 12.80
C VAL A 181 3.72 -1.72 12.03
N MET A 182 2.85 -0.71 11.87
CA MET A 182 3.15 0.50 11.11
C MET A 182 4.33 1.28 11.69
N GLN A 183 4.27 1.59 12.99
CA GLN A 183 5.32 2.36 13.64
C GLN A 183 6.63 1.57 13.71
N SER A 184 6.58 0.26 13.96
CA SER A 184 7.80 -0.55 14.04
C SER A 184 8.49 -0.72 12.67
N GLU A 185 7.72 -0.87 11.59
CA GLU A 185 8.28 -0.89 10.22
C GLU A 185 8.95 0.46 9.91
N LEU A 186 8.30 1.59 10.20
CA LEU A 186 8.87 2.93 10.01
C LEU A 186 10.21 3.09 10.76
N LEU A 187 10.29 2.62 12.00
CA LEU A 187 11.50 2.66 12.81
C LEU A 187 12.61 1.73 12.29
N LEU A 188 12.27 0.52 11.82
CA LEU A 188 13.23 -0.40 11.19
C LEU A 188 13.79 0.16 9.90
N ILE A 189 12.94 0.87 9.14
CA ILE A 189 13.32 1.56 7.93
C ILE A 189 14.23 2.75 8.24
N SER A 190 13.92 3.57 9.25
CA SER A 190 14.73 4.75 9.61
C SER A 190 16.07 4.38 10.24
N ARG A 191 16.13 3.24 10.96
CA ARG A 191 17.30 2.77 11.71
C ARG A 191 17.89 3.82 12.68
N ASP A 192 17.09 4.80 13.06
CA ASP A 192 17.50 5.81 14.02
C ASP A 192 17.35 5.23 15.42
N VAL A 193 18.47 4.85 16.04
CA VAL A 193 18.49 4.21 17.36
C VAL A 193 17.95 5.12 18.45
N GLU A 194 18.13 6.44 18.33
CA GLU A 194 17.58 7.39 19.31
C GLU A 194 16.06 7.41 19.23
N THR A 195 15.52 7.57 18.02
CA THR A 195 14.08 7.50 17.78
C THR A 195 13.50 6.13 18.16
N ILE A 196 14.19 5.03 17.83
CA ILE A 196 13.78 3.68 18.27
C ILE A 196 13.63 3.62 19.79
N ARG A 197 14.64 4.08 20.55
CA ARG A 197 14.59 4.08 22.01
C ARG A 197 13.47 4.95 22.57
N LYS A 198 13.14 6.06 21.89
CA LYS A 198 12.02 6.93 22.26
C LYS A 198 10.66 6.23 22.10
N TYR A 199 10.45 5.45 21.04
CA TYR A 199 9.17 4.80 20.78
C TYR A 199 9.00 3.43 21.43
N LEU A 200 10.09 2.71 21.71
CA LEU A 200 10.02 1.37 22.33
C LEU A 200 9.12 1.31 23.57
N PRO A 201 9.15 2.25 24.53
CA PRO A 201 8.23 2.23 25.67
C PRO A 201 6.74 2.24 25.28
N ASN A 202 6.35 2.99 24.25
CA ASN A 202 4.96 3.03 23.79
C ASN A 202 4.56 1.73 23.07
N LEU A 203 5.46 1.18 22.25
CA LEU A 203 5.26 -0.10 21.57
C LEU A 203 5.20 -1.26 22.57
N GLU A 204 5.98 -1.19 23.64
CA GLU A 204 5.94 -2.13 24.77
C GLU A 204 4.59 -2.13 25.46
N ARG A 205 4.09 -0.96 25.85
CA ARG A 205 2.77 -0.82 26.47
C ARG A 205 1.68 -1.41 25.57
N ALA A 206 1.72 -1.14 24.27
CA ALA A 206 0.78 -1.71 23.30
C ALA A 206 0.87 -3.24 23.22
N CYS A 207 2.07 -3.80 23.20
CA CYS A 207 2.25 -5.25 23.19
C CYS A 207 1.82 -5.89 24.51
N ASP A 208 2.09 -5.25 25.65
CA ASP A 208 1.72 -5.74 26.98
C ASP A 208 0.20 -5.69 27.18
N PHE A 209 -0.47 -4.66 26.66
CA PHE A 209 -1.93 -4.58 26.57
C PHE A 209 -2.52 -5.80 25.84
N ILE A 210 -2.00 -6.13 24.65
CA ILE A 210 -2.48 -7.30 23.89
C ILE A 210 -2.25 -8.60 24.67
N GLU A 211 -1.11 -8.73 25.35
CA GLU A 211 -0.77 -9.91 26.16
C GLU A 211 -1.70 -10.10 27.36
N THR A 212 -2.42 -9.06 27.82
CA THR A 212 -3.45 -9.22 28.88
C THR A 212 -4.60 -10.13 28.48
N ARG A 213 -4.78 -10.38 27.16
CA ARG A 213 -5.82 -11.26 26.62
C ARG A 213 -5.31 -12.62 26.18
N ARG A 214 -4.02 -12.91 26.34
CA ARG A 214 -3.47 -14.21 25.96
C ARG A 214 -3.98 -15.29 26.92
N ASP A 215 -4.58 -16.32 26.35
CA ASP A 215 -5.10 -17.46 27.10
C ASP A 215 -4.09 -18.63 27.17
N GLY A 216 -4.42 -19.68 27.92
CA GLY A 216 -3.60 -20.88 28.14
C GLY A 216 -3.21 -21.61 26.85
N ASN A 217 -4.11 -21.61 25.85
CA ASN A 217 -3.87 -22.18 24.51
C ASN A 217 -2.94 -21.31 23.63
N GLY A 218 -2.54 -20.13 24.10
CA GLY A 218 -1.67 -19.19 23.39
C GLY A 218 -2.37 -18.30 22.37
N LEU A 219 -3.70 -18.42 22.19
CA LEU A 219 -4.53 -17.50 21.42
C LEU A 219 -4.99 -16.31 22.29
N PHE A 220 -5.71 -15.36 21.69
CA PHE A 220 -6.15 -14.13 22.35
C PHE A 220 -7.66 -14.07 22.45
N LEU A 221 -8.17 -13.97 23.69
CA LEU A 221 -9.60 -13.98 23.99
C LEU A 221 -10.13 -12.54 24.08
N VAL A 222 -10.87 -12.09 23.06
CA VAL A 222 -11.33 -10.70 22.89
C VAL A 222 -12.81 -10.62 22.54
N GLY A 223 -13.45 -9.50 22.89
CA GLY A 223 -14.88 -9.25 22.71
C GLY A 223 -15.24 -8.48 21.42
N PRO A 224 -16.52 -8.08 21.27
CA PRO A 224 -17.03 -7.44 20.06
C PRO A 224 -16.15 -6.27 19.58
N ALA A 225 -16.02 -6.09 18.27
CA ALA A 225 -15.30 -4.95 17.67
C ALA A 225 -13.81 -4.82 18.09
N ALA A 226 -13.21 -5.88 18.62
CA ALA A 226 -11.77 -5.92 18.90
C ALA A 226 -10.90 -6.11 17.64
N ASN A 227 -11.53 -6.38 16.50
CA ASN A 227 -10.87 -6.69 15.22
C ASN A 227 -10.42 -5.42 14.49
N LEU A 228 -9.65 -5.59 13.40
CA LEU A 228 -9.13 -4.46 12.63
C LEU A 228 -10.21 -3.77 11.81
N LEU A 229 -11.09 -4.54 11.14
CA LEU A 229 -12.13 -4.01 10.26
C LEU A 229 -13.45 -3.89 11.03
N ALA A 230 -13.67 -2.73 11.64
CA ALA A 230 -14.86 -2.43 12.42
C ALA A 230 -16.15 -2.49 11.58
N PRO A 231 -17.26 -3.04 12.09
CA PRO A 231 -17.43 -3.79 13.34
C PRO A 231 -17.71 -5.28 13.06
N SER A 232 -17.03 -5.93 12.11
CA SER A 232 -17.46 -7.26 11.63
C SER A 232 -17.47 -8.36 12.72
N PHE A 233 -16.73 -8.19 13.81
CA PHE A 233 -16.60 -9.19 14.86
C PHE A 233 -17.63 -8.98 15.99
N GLY A 234 -18.62 -9.88 16.07
CA GLY A 234 -19.68 -9.87 17.07
C GLY A 234 -19.31 -10.41 18.45
N GLY A 235 -18.15 -11.04 18.63
CA GLY A 235 -17.87 -11.82 19.84
C GLY A 235 -18.69 -13.11 19.87
N VAL A 236 -19.28 -13.47 21.02
CA VAL A 236 -20.13 -14.66 21.18
C VAL A 236 -21.41 -14.32 21.91
N LEU A 237 -22.58 -14.53 21.31
CA LEU A 237 -23.86 -14.33 21.99
C LEU A 237 -23.98 -15.28 23.19
N GLN A 238 -24.17 -14.72 24.38
CA GLN A 238 -24.36 -15.45 25.62
C GLN A 238 -25.85 -15.76 25.87
N PRO A 239 -26.18 -16.76 26.71
CA PRO A 239 -27.57 -17.09 27.05
C PRO A 239 -28.37 -15.94 27.66
N ASP A 240 -27.70 -14.97 28.29
CA ASP A 240 -28.31 -13.78 28.89
C ASP A 240 -28.51 -12.62 27.89
N GLY A 241 -28.17 -12.82 26.61
CA GLY A 241 -28.27 -11.82 25.55
C GLY A 241 -27.08 -10.86 25.47
N THR A 242 -26.07 -10.99 26.34
CA THR A 242 -24.83 -10.21 26.24
C THR A 242 -23.86 -10.83 25.24
N PHE A 243 -22.81 -10.09 24.86
CA PHE A 243 -21.76 -10.61 23.99
C PHE A 243 -20.46 -10.85 24.75
N GLY A 244 -20.01 -12.10 24.71
CA GLY A 244 -18.77 -12.58 25.28
C GLY A 244 -17.59 -12.53 24.30
N LYS A 245 -16.53 -13.24 24.66
CA LYS A 245 -15.25 -13.22 23.95
C LYS A 245 -14.99 -14.50 23.16
N ALA A 246 -14.19 -14.37 22.09
CA ALA A 246 -13.70 -15.50 21.29
C ALA A 246 -12.22 -15.33 20.91
N TYR A 247 -11.63 -16.40 20.39
CA TYR A 247 -10.27 -16.40 19.87
C TYR A 247 -10.22 -15.84 18.45
N LEU A 248 -9.82 -14.58 18.31
CA LEU A 248 -9.82 -13.87 17.03
C LEU A 248 -8.57 -14.19 16.19
N ALA A 249 -8.76 -14.63 14.95
CA ALA A 249 -7.66 -15.01 14.07
C ALA A 249 -6.84 -13.82 13.59
N GLY A 250 -7.51 -12.75 13.14
CA GLY A 250 -6.87 -11.52 12.66
C GLY A 250 -5.88 -10.93 13.68
N LEU A 251 -6.30 -10.80 14.94
CA LEU A 251 -5.43 -10.37 16.04
C LEU A 251 -4.17 -11.24 16.18
N SER A 252 -4.31 -12.56 16.14
CA SER A 252 -3.17 -13.47 16.30
C SER A 252 -2.14 -13.30 15.16
N ILE A 253 -2.63 -13.09 13.94
CA ILE A 253 -1.82 -12.92 12.73
C ILE A 253 -1.13 -11.55 12.72
N THR A 254 -1.90 -10.49 12.94
CA THR A 254 -1.39 -9.11 12.98
C THR A 254 -0.40 -8.91 14.13
N TYR A 255 -0.66 -9.53 15.29
CA TYR A 255 0.27 -9.48 16.41
C TYR A 255 1.54 -10.29 16.16
N LEU A 256 1.49 -11.40 15.44
CA LEU A 256 2.72 -12.09 15.00
C LEU A 256 3.59 -11.16 14.15
N ALA A 257 2.98 -10.44 13.20
CA ALA A 257 3.68 -9.46 12.36
C ALA A 257 4.28 -8.30 13.19
N ALA A 258 3.60 -7.87 14.26
CA ALA A 258 4.12 -6.88 15.20
C ALA A 258 5.34 -7.42 15.97
N LEU A 259 5.24 -8.64 16.51
CA LEU A 259 6.30 -9.29 17.28
C LEU A 259 7.56 -9.52 16.43
N ASP A 260 7.41 -9.87 15.15
CA ASP A 260 8.56 -10.00 14.24
C ASP A 260 9.36 -8.70 14.12
N ARG A 261 8.69 -7.56 14.09
CA ARG A 261 9.33 -6.23 14.02
C ARG A 261 9.93 -5.83 15.35
N MET A 262 9.22 -6.07 16.46
CA MET A 262 9.72 -5.80 17.81
C MET A 262 11.02 -6.54 18.09
N VAL A 263 11.13 -7.82 17.68
CA VAL A 263 12.38 -8.59 17.77
C VAL A 263 13.54 -7.87 17.07
N GLU A 264 13.32 -7.35 15.86
CA GLU A 264 14.37 -6.64 15.11
C GLU A 264 14.68 -5.26 15.72
N LEU A 265 13.70 -4.56 16.29
CA LEU A 265 13.93 -3.29 17.00
C LEU A 265 14.78 -3.49 18.26
N TYR A 266 14.55 -4.54 19.05
CA TYR A 266 15.39 -4.81 20.23
C TYR A 266 16.82 -5.22 19.88
N LYS A 267 17.00 -5.93 18.76
CA LYS A 267 18.34 -6.17 18.22
C LYS A 267 19.06 -4.85 17.90
N LEU A 268 18.38 -3.88 17.30
CA LEU A 268 18.94 -2.55 17.01
C LEU A 268 19.20 -1.74 18.29
N ALA A 269 18.30 -1.81 19.27
CA ALA A 269 18.42 -1.08 20.53
C ALA A 269 19.50 -1.65 21.47
N GLY A 270 19.83 -2.94 21.31
CA GLY A 270 20.83 -3.67 22.10
C GLY A 270 20.30 -4.24 23.42
N ASP A 271 18.98 -4.33 23.62
CA ASP A 271 18.39 -4.89 24.84
C ASP A 271 18.16 -6.40 24.71
N SER A 272 19.12 -7.18 25.22
CA SER A 272 19.06 -8.65 25.16
C SER A 272 17.94 -9.25 26.02
N THR A 273 17.50 -8.57 27.07
CA THR A 273 16.47 -9.09 27.99
C THR A 273 15.10 -8.98 27.35
N LYS A 274 14.77 -7.80 26.81
CA LYS A 274 13.55 -7.60 26.05
C LYS A 274 13.56 -8.42 24.76
N LEU A 275 14.69 -8.54 24.06
CA LEU A 275 14.81 -9.43 22.91
C LEU A 275 14.34 -10.86 23.22
N ARG A 276 14.84 -11.47 24.30
CA ARG A 276 14.42 -12.83 24.71
C ARG A 276 12.91 -12.92 25.02
N LEU A 277 12.34 -11.89 25.65
CA LEU A 277 10.91 -11.83 25.93
C LEU A 277 10.09 -11.84 24.63
N TYR A 278 10.46 -10.99 23.67
CA TYR A 278 9.73 -10.87 22.41
C TYR A 278 9.94 -12.07 21.48
N GLU A 279 11.12 -12.71 21.49
CA GLU A 279 11.33 -13.98 20.80
C GLU A 279 10.43 -15.09 21.37
N LYS A 280 10.27 -15.14 22.71
CA LYS A 280 9.35 -16.09 23.36
C LYS A 280 7.90 -15.82 22.99
N ARG A 281 7.45 -14.55 23.04
CA ARG A 281 6.09 -14.16 22.62
C ARG A 281 5.83 -14.53 21.16
N ARG A 282 6.77 -14.20 20.27
CA ARG A 282 6.69 -14.53 18.84
C ARG A 282 6.53 -16.01 18.62
N LYS A 283 7.41 -16.82 19.23
CA LYS A 283 7.35 -18.28 19.12
C LYS A 283 6.02 -18.83 19.60
N LYS A 284 5.53 -18.39 20.76
CA LYS A 284 4.24 -18.83 21.32
C LYS A 284 3.07 -18.49 20.39
N THR A 285 3.03 -17.28 19.84
CA THR A 285 1.99 -16.88 18.86
C THR A 285 2.08 -17.70 17.58
N GLN A 286 3.28 -17.91 17.05
CA GLN A 286 3.49 -18.69 15.82
C GLN A 286 3.02 -20.14 15.99
N GLU A 287 3.34 -20.78 17.12
CA GLU A 287 2.93 -22.15 17.42
C GLU A 287 1.41 -22.29 17.61
N SER A 288 0.75 -21.25 18.15
CA SER A 288 -0.70 -21.30 18.38
C SER A 288 -1.55 -21.06 17.11
N LEU A 289 -1.01 -20.41 16.06
CA LEU A 289 -1.77 -20.08 14.84
C LEU A 289 -2.46 -21.29 14.19
N SER A 290 -1.83 -22.47 14.22
CA SER A 290 -2.38 -23.68 13.58
C SER A 290 -3.75 -24.09 14.13
N GLN A 291 -4.08 -23.69 15.37
CA GLN A 291 -5.38 -23.97 16.00
C GLN A 291 -6.54 -23.23 15.32
N LEU A 292 -6.24 -22.13 14.60
CA LEU A 292 -7.22 -21.28 13.92
C LEU A 292 -7.49 -21.72 12.46
N LEU A 293 -6.81 -22.76 11.99
CA LEU A 293 -6.98 -23.27 10.62
C LEU A 293 -8.23 -24.15 10.49
N THR A 294 -8.81 -24.08 9.30
CA THR A 294 -9.74 -25.09 8.78
C THR A 294 -8.95 -26.27 8.22
N ASP A 295 -9.63 -27.40 7.98
CA ASP A 295 -9.02 -28.59 7.39
C ASP A 295 -8.56 -28.35 5.94
N GLU A 296 -9.17 -27.39 5.25
CA GLU A 296 -8.77 -26.94 3.91
C GLU A 296 -7.53 -26.02 3.93
N GLY A 297 -7.06 -25.60 5.11
CA GLY A 297 -5.85 -24.79 5.24
C GLY A 297 -6.08 -23.30 4.99
N TYR A 298 -7.20 -22.74 5.42
CA TYR A 298 -7.37 -21.30 5.56
C TYR A 298 -7.80 -20.97 6.99
N PHE A 299 -7.63 -19.72 7.40
CA PHE A 299 -8.01 -19.28 8.74
C PHE A 299 -9.51 -19.03 8.81
N VAL A 300 -10.12 -19.49 9.91
CA VAL A 300 -11.44 -19.03 10.36
C VAL A 300 -11.38 -17.55 10.76
N LYS A 301 -12.53 -16.89 10.94
CA LYS A 301 -12.57 -15.55 11.52
C LYS A 301 -12.23 -15.60 13.01
N PHE A 302 -12.90 -16.48 13.74
CA PHE A 302 -12.65 -16.73 15.17
C PHE A 302 -13.15 -18.10 15.62
N ILE A 303 -12.76 -18.50 16.83
CA ILE A 303 -13.21 -19.73 17.49
C ILE A 303 -13.77 -19.38 18.88
N GLU A 304 -14.96 -19.87 19.21
CA GLU A 304 -15.54 -19.79 20.55
C GLU A 304 -14.73 -20.61 21.57
N THR A 305 -14.95 -20.38 22.87
CA THR A 305 -14.27 -21.14 23.93
C THR A 305 -14.67 -22.62 23.98
N ASN A 306 -15.83 -22.98 23.41
CA ASN A 306 -16.28 -24.37 23.28
C ASN A 306 -15.72 -25.08 22.00
N GLY A 307 -14.98 -24.36 21.15
CA GLY A 307 -14.42 -24.89 19.90
C GLY A 307 -15.24 -24.64 18.63
N THR A 308 -16.42 -24.00 18.72
CA THR A 308 -17.22 -23.61 17.55
C THR A 308 -16.45 -22.65 16.66
N LYS A 309 -16.41 -22.93 15.35
CA LYS A 309 -15.65 -22.17 14.36
C LYS A 309 -16.56 -21.24 13.56
N HIS A 310 -16.17 -19.97 13.45
CA HIS A 310 -16.87 -18.97 12.64
C HIS A 310 -16.07 -18.61 11.39
N GLY A 311 -16.71 -18.58 10.23
CA GLY A 311 -16.03 -18.34 8.95
C GLY A 311 -15.43 -19.60 8.33
N VAL A 312 -16.10 -20.75 8.47
CA VAL A 312 -15.78 -21.96 7.69
C VAL A 312 -16.66 -21.95 6.46
N PHE A 313 -16.10 -21.72 5.28
CA PHE A 313 -16.89 -21.61 4.06
C PHE A 313 -17.71 -22.86 3.75
N GLY A 314 -19.04 -22.71 3.65
CA GLY A 314 -19.98 -23.78 3.31
C GLY A 314 -20.63 -24.51 4.49
N GLN A 315 -20.30 -24.17 5.75
CA GLN A 315 -21.09 -24.65 6.90
C GLN A 315 -22.47 -23.97 6.96
N GLU A 316 -23.43 -24.59 7.65
CA GLU A 316 -24.81 -24.08 7.74
C GLU A 316 -24.91 -22.76 8.52
N LYS A 317 -24.21 -22.65 9.65
CA LYS A 317 -24.10 -21.44 10.46
C LYS A 317 -22.67 -20.93 10.49
N TYR A 318 -22.47 -19.64 10.30
CA TYR A 318 -21.16 -19.01 10.20
C TYR A 318 -20.42 -19.46 8.92
N GLY A 319 -21.21 -19.77 7.90
CA GLY A 319 -20.89 -20.40 6.60
C GLY A 319 -20.05 -19.61 5.61
N TYR A 320 -19.53 -18.46 6.01
CA TYR A 320 -18.85 -17.52 5.12
C TYR A 320 -17.33 -17.72 5.13
N PHE A 321 -16.65 -17.17 4.12
CA PHE A 321 -15.19 -17.06 4.09
C PHE A 321 -14.80 -15.65 4.54
N GLU A 322 -14.00 -15.53 5.60
CA GLU A 322 -13.45 -14.24 6.04
C GLU A 322 -12.12 -13.96 5.34
N VAL A 323 -12.03 -12.84 4.62
CA VAL A 323 -10.86 -12.52 3.80
C VAL A 323 -9.69 -11.97 4.61
N ALA A 324 -9.95 -11.04 5.53
CA ALA A 324 -8.91 -10.26 6.21
C ALA A 324 -7.78 -11.11 6.86
N PRO A 325 -8.05 -12.08 7.77
CA PRO A 325 -6.98 -12.86 8.39
C PRO A 325 -6.20 -13.68 7.35
N ASN A 326 -6.86 -14.12 6.29
CA ASN A 326 -6.28 -14.95 5.25
C ASN A 326 -5.29 -14.17 4.36
N VAL A 327 -5.67 -12.98 3.87
CA VAL A 327 -4.74 -12.15 3.09
C VAL A 327 -3.63 -11.56 3.96
N ASP A 328 -3.89 -11.27 5.23
CA ASP A 328 -2.88 -10.74 6.15
C ASP A 328 -1.85 -11.82 6.51
N ALA A 329 -2.28 -13.07 6.69
CA ALA A 329 -1.37 -14.18 6.93
C ALA A 329 -0.38 -14.38 5.80
N ILE A 330 -0.86 -14.24 4.55
CA ILE A 330 0.02 -14.21 3.38
C ILE A 330 0.84 -12.92 3.44
N CYS A 331 0.26 -11.72 3.33
CA CYS A 331 0.96 -10.44 3.27
C CYS A 331 2.17 -10.35 4.23
N PHE A 332 2.02 -10.75 5.50
CA PHE A 332 3.06 -10.62 6.53
C PHE A 332 4.00 -11.82 6.70
N ARG A 333 3.93 -12.85 5.85
CA ARG A 333 4.68 -14.12 6.03
C ARG A 333 4.41 -14.78 7.38
N ALA A 334 3.18 -14.66 7.89
CA ALA A 334 2.77 -15.35 9.11
C ALA A 334 2.71 -16.87 8.91
N VAL A 335 2.55 -17.31 7.65
CA VAL A 335 2.51 -18.71 7.26
C VAL A 335 3.53 -19.02 6.15
N SER A 336 3.77 -20.32 5.90
CA SER A 336 4.66 -20.78 4.83
C SER A 336 4.09 -20.46 3.44
N ASP A 337 4.95 -20.54 2.42
CA ASP A 337 4.51 -20.35 1.03
C ASP A 337 3.52 -21.45 0.58
N GLU A 338 3.69 -22.70 1.07
CA GLU A 338 2.72 -23.78 0.82
C GLU A 338 1.35 -23.44 1.40
N GLN A 339 1.29 -22.95 2.63
CA GLN A 339 0.04 -22.53 3.26
C GLN A 339 -0.56 -21.32 2.55
N SER A 340 0.28 -20.38 2.10
CA SER A 340 -0.15 -19.22 1.33
C SER A 340 -0.84 -19.62 0.03
N HIS A 341 -0.33 -20.65 -0.66
CA HIS A 341 -0.98 -21.21 -1.83
C HIS A 341 -2.34 -21.85 -1.50
N LYS A 342 -2.47 -22.59 -0.40
CA LYS A 342 -3.76 -23.16 0.04
C LYS A 342 -4.80 -22.07 0.28
N ILE A 343 -4.43 -21.03 1.03
CA ILE A 343 -5.29 -19.88 1.32
C ILE A 343 -5.74 -19.21 0.02
N TYR A 344 -4.81 -18.83 -0.86
CA TYR A 344 -5.17 -18.17 -2.11
C TYR A 344 -6.01 -19.07 -3.02
N ASN A 345 -5.71 -20.37 -3.10
CA ASN A 345 -6.50 -21.29 -3.91
C ASN A 345 -7.96 -21.35 -3.41
N LYS A 346 -8.20 -21.28 -2.09
CA LYS A 346 -9.56 -21.15 -1.56
C LYS A 346 -10.22 -19.84 -1.97
N ILE A 347 -9.53 -18.71 -1.85
CA ILE A 347 -10.03 -17.39 -2.30
C ILE A 347 -10.41 -17.45 -3.79
N ALA A 348 -9.52 -17.97 -4.63
CA ALA A 348 -9.73 -18.08 -6.07
C ALA A 348 -10.87 -19.04 -6.46
N ALA A 349 -11.16 -20.05 -5.62
CA ALA A 349 -12.26 -20.98 -5.82
C ALA A 349 -13.64 -20.36 -5.51
N ILE A 350 -13.69 -19.17 -4.89
CA ILE A 350 -14.92 -18.45 -4.55
C ILE A 350 -14.99 -17.17 -5.41
N PRO A 351 -15.42 -17.26 -6.68
CA PRO A 351 -15.42 -16.11 -7.59
C PRO A 351 -16.27 -14.93 -7.08
N GLN A 352 -17.26 -15.18 -6.23
CA GLN A 352 -18.11 -14.17 -5.62
C GLN A 352 -17.37 -13.26 -4.64
N LEU A 353 -16.16 -13.62 -4.22
CA LEU A 353 -15.29 -12.71 -3.46
C LEU A 353 -14.78 -11.54 -4.32
N ARG A 354 -14.90 -11.60 -5.65
CA ARG A 354 -14.51 -10.51 -6.58
C ARG A 354 -15.59 -10.24 -7.62
N PRO A 355 -16.76 -9.71 -7.23
CA PRO A 355 -17.90 -9.55 -8.14
C PRO A 355 -17.70 -8.47 -9.21
N TYR A 356 -16.88 -7.45 -8.94
CA TYR A 356 -16.52 -6.42 -9.93
C TYR A 356 -15.05 -6.53 -10.28
N ASP A 357 -14.15 -6.22 -9.35
CA ASP A 357 -12.71 -6.35 -9.55
C ASP A 357 -11.96 -6.55 -8.24
N PHE A 358 -12.29 -5.78 -7.20
CA PHE A 358 -11.70 -5.85 -5.86
C PHE A 358 -12.17 -7.06 -5.05
N LEU A 359 -11.37 -7.44 -4.05
CA LEU A 359 -11.74 -8.44 -3.05
C LEU A 359 -12.67 -7.82 -2.00
N ILE A 360 -13.83 -8.43 -1.80
CA ILE A 360 -14.75 -8.07 -0.71
C ILE A 360 -14.32 -8.71 0.60
N THR A 361 -14.82 -8.21 1.73
CA THR A 361 -14.42 -8.66 3.09
C THR A 361 -14.82 -10.10 3.42
N ASN A 362 -15.96 -10.57 2.90
CA ASN A 362 -16.47 -11.91 3.13
C ASN A 362 -17.48 -12.35 2.06
N TYR A 363 -17.68 -13.67 1.96
CA TYR A 363 -18.78 -14.25 1.17
C TYR A 363 -19.17 -15.65 1.70
N PRO A 364 -20.47 -16.01 1.77
CA PRO A 364 -21.66 -15.14 1.68
C PRO A 364 -21.77 -14.15 2.85
N SER A 365 -22.95 -13.55 3.04
CA SER A 365 -23.24 -12.61 4.15
C SER A 365 -22.87 -13.19 5.51
N LEU A 366 -22.46 -12.31 6.41
CA LEU A 366 -22.30 -12.62 7.83
C LEU A 366 -23.65 -12.95 8.48
N ASP A 367 -23.61 -13.84 9.46
CA ASP A 367 -24.70 -14.26 10.34
C ASP A 367 -24.26 -14.28 11.83
N ASP A 368 -23.10 -13.71 12.13
CA ASP A 368 -22.51 -13.63 13.48
C ASP A 368 -22.19 -12.19 13.90
N THR A 369 -22.98 -11.25 13.39
CA THR A 369 -22.92 -9.85 13.82
C THR A 369 -23.74 -9.68 15.10
N TYR A 370 -23.37 -8.72 15.95
CA TYR A 370 -24.16 -8.41 17.14
C TYR A 370 -25.49 -7.69 16.83
N GLU A 371 -25.69 -7.24 15.59
CA GLU A 371 -26.91 -6.55 15.15
C GLU A 371 -28.07 -7.52 14.99
N ASN A 372 -27.82 -8.66 14.35
CA ASN A 372 -28.81 -9.72 14.16
C ASN A 372 -28.09 -11.09 14.16
N TRP A 373 -27.78 -11.59 15.34
CA TRP A 373 -27.05 -12.86 15.51
C TRP A 373 -27.88 -14.05 14.99
N ASP A 374 -27.21 -15.03 14.39
CA ASP A 374 -27.81 -16.21 13.73
C ASP A 374 -28.74 -15.84 12.54
N SER A 375 -28.58 -14.66 11.95
CA SER A 375 -29.37 -14.17 10.83
C SER A 375 -28.53 -13.39 9.83
N THR A 376 -28.80 -13.62 8.54
CA THR A 376 -28.23 -12.80 7.44
C THR A 376 -29.11 -11.61 7.07
N ASP A 377 -30.26 -11.43 7.73
CA ASP A 377 -31.18 -10.30 7.51
C ASP A 377 -30.63 -9.05 8.21
N LEU A 378 -29.71 -8.38 7.53
CA LEU A 378 -28.94 -7.24 8.03
C LEU A 378 -29.24 -5.99 7.22
N ALA A 379 -29.31 -4.84 7.88
CA ALA A 379 -29.64 -3.55 7.28
C ALA A 379 -28.57 -2.48 7.52
N GLY A 380 -28.63 -1.40 6.74
CA GLY A 380 -27.79 -0.22 6.93
C GLY A 380 -26.32 -0.51 6.61
N LEU A 381 -25.42 -0.26 7.56
CA LEU A 381 -23.99 -0.54 7.41
C LEU A 381 -23.69 -2.04 7.30
N TRP A 382 -24.57 -2.89 7.84
CA TRP A 382 -24.41 -4.34 7.89
C TRP A 382 -25.02 -5.07 6.69
N GLU A 383 -25.74 -4.36 5.83
CA GLU A 383 -26.32 -4.93 4.62
C GLU A 383 -25.24 -5.58 3.75
N PHE A 384 -25.51 -6.77 3.22
CA PHE A 384 -24.53 -7.49 2.42
C PHE A 384 -24.15 -6.71 1.15
N GLY A 385 -22.85 -6.56 0.92
CA GLY A 385 -22.27 -5.69 -0.10
C GLY A 385 -21.86 -4.31 0.43
N ARG A 386 -21.96 -4.04 1.73
CA ARG A 386 -21.59 -2.75 2.34
C ARG A 386 -20.61 -2.93 3.49
N TRP A 387 -19.86 -1.87 3.74
CA TRP A 387 -18.95 -1.73 4.88
C TRP A 387 -18.09 -2.99 5.08
N VAL A 388 -18.30 -3.76 6.15
CA VAL A 388 -17.56 -4.98 6.46
C VAL A 388 -18.29 -6.28 6.18
N ASN A 389 -19.55 -6.21 5.71
CA ASN A 389 -20.29 -7.39 5.26
C ASN A 389 -20.34 -7.38 3.73
N GLY A 390 -19.32 -7.95 3.07
CA GLY A 390 -19.21 -7.98 1.61
C GLY A 390 -18.87 -6.63 0.95
N GLY A 391 -18.52 -5.59 1.73
CA GLY A 391 -17.96 -4.34 1.20
C GLY A 391 -16.49 -4.46 0.82
N VAL A 392 -15.90 -3.37 0.32
CA VAL A 392 -14.47 -3.32 -0.05
C VAL A 392 -13.76 -2.26 0.75
N TRP A 393 -12.60 -2.63 1.29
CA TRP A 393 -11.67 -1.75 2.00
C TRP A 393 -10.35 -1.71 1.26
N SER A 394 -9.92 -0.53 0.83
CA SER A 394 -8.68 -0.36 0.06
C SER A 394 -7.46 -0.82 0.86
N THR A 395 -7.53 -0.72 2.19
CA THR A 395 -6.50 -1.12 3.16
C THR A 395 -6.32 -2.63 3.13
N MET A 396 -7.41 -3.37 3.01
CA MET A 396 -7.40 -4.83 2.86
C MET A 396 -6.95 -5.22 1.44
N GLU A 397 -7.45 -4.55 0.40
CA GLU A 397 -7.04 -4.82 -0.99
C GLU A 397 -5.54 -4.57 -1.19
N ALA A 398 -4.96 -3.57 -0.53
CA ALA A 398 -3.52 -3.33 -0.52
C ALA A 398 -2.74 -4.55 0.01
N ARG A 399 -3.18 -5.14 1.12
CA ARG A 399 -2.58 -6.36 1.70
C ARG A 399 -2.84 -7.59 0.81
N ALA A 400 -3.97 -7.63 0.12
CA ALA A 400 -4.28 -8.66 -0.88
C ALA A 400 -3.34 -8.57 -2.10
N ILE A 401 -3.04 -7.37 -2.61
CA ILE A 401 -2.08 -7.15 -3.71
C ILE A 401 -0.68 -7.65 -3.34
N MET A 402 -0.22 -7.41 -2.11
CA MET A 402 1.05 -7.96 -1.63
C MET A 402 1.06 -9.49 -1.68
N SER A 403 -0.08 -10.13 -1.39
CA SER A 403 -0.25 -11.58 -1.49
C SER A 403 -0.20 -12.06 -2.94
N TYR A 404 -0.78 -11.31 -3.88
CA TYR A 404 -0.74 -11.63 -5.31
C TYR A 404 0.64 -11.58 -5.89
N TYR A 405 1.42 -10.56 -5.54
CA TYR A 405 2.81 -10.48 -5.98
C TYR A 405 3.61 -11.70 -5.53
N ARG A 406 3.51 -12.07 -4.25
CA ARG A 406 4.23 -13.24 -3.73
C ARG A 406 3.86 -14.55 -4.43
N LEU A 407 2.59 -14.70 -4.80
CA LEU A 407 2.07 -15.92 -5.41
C LEU A 407 2.04 -15.88 -6.96
N GLY A 408 2.59 -14.83 -7.57
CA GLY A 408 2.63 -14.64 -9.02
C GLY A 408 1.27 -14.43 -9.68
N LYS A 409 0.30 -13.86 -8.96
CA LYS A 409 -1.10 -13.65 -9.40
C LYS A 409 -1.30 -12.28 -10.03
N TYR A 410 -0.46 -11.96 -11.01
CA TYR A 410 -0.34 -10.61 -11.58
C TYR A 410 -1.62 -10.06 -12.22
N GLU A 411 -2.46 -10.92 -12.79
CA GLU A 411 -3.74 -10.49 -13.35
C GLU A 411 -4.69 -9.93 -12.28
N ASP A 412 -4.62 -10.42 -11.04
CA ASP A 412 -5.45 -9.93 -9.93
C ASP A 412 -5.00 -8.52 -9.51
N ILE A 413 -3.69 -8.27 -9.56
CA ILE A 413 -3.08 -6.95 -9.32
C ILE A 413 -3.57 -5.96 -10.37
N ILE A 414 -3.53 -6.35 -11.66
CA ILE A 414 -3.97 -5.51 -12.77
C ILE A 414 -5.45 -5.14 -12.61
N ARG A 415 -6.32 -6.08 -12.22
CA ARG A 415 -7.75 -5.80 -11.99
C ARG A 415 -7.93 -4.75 -10.90
N SER A 416 -7.30 -4.93 -9.73
CA SER A 416 -7.42 -3.98 -8.63
C SER A 416 -6.83 -2.61 -8.96
N ALA A 417 -5.63 -2.57 -9.52
CA ALA A 417 -4.98 -1.33 -9.87
C ALA A 417 -5.77 -0.57 -10.97
N ARG A 418 -6.26 -1.23 -12.02
CA ARG A 418 -7.10 -0.59 -13.05
C ARG A 418 -8.39 -0.05 -12.45
N ARG A 419 -9.09 -0.83 -11.63
CA ARG A 419 -10.32 -0.39 -10.98
C ARG A 419 -10.10 0.83 -10.09
N SER A 420 -9.00 0.87 -9.35
CA SER A 420 -8.59 2.06 -8.56
C SER A 420 -8.33 3.28 -9.46
N MET A 421 -7.67 3.08 -10.61
CA MET A 421 -7.47 4.15 -11.59
C MET A 421 -8.77 4.67 -12.21
N ASP A 422 -9.83 3.85 -12.29
CA ASP A 422 -11.14 4.30 -12.77
C ASP A 422 -11.73 5.34 -11.83
N PHE A 423 -11.75 5.04 -10.53
CA PHE A 423 -12.16 5.99 -9.49
C PHE A 423 -11.28 7.25 -9.43
N ALA A 424 -9.97 7.10 -9.66
CA ALA A 424 -9.04 8.22 -9.71
C ALA A 424 -9.31 9.17 -10.88
N ARG A 425 -9.67 8.65 -12.06
CA ARG A 425 -10.01 9.49 -13.23
C ARG A 425 -11.23 10.36 -12.97
N ASP A 426 -12.16 9.86 -12.16
CA ASP A 426 -13.34 10.59 -11.73
C ASP A 426 -13.09 11.43 -10.47
N PHE A 427 -11.89 11.46 -9.88
CA PHE A 427 -11.58 12.19 -8.65
C PHE A 427 -12.52 11.84 -7.47
N GLN A 428 -13.05 10.61 -7.46
CA GLN A 428 -13.87 10.07 -6.38
C GLN A 428 -13.19 8.83 -5.81
N MET A 429 -12.13 9.06 -5.03
CA MET A 429 -11.39 8.00 -4.36
C MET A 429 -11.79 7.93 -2.90
N ASP A 430 -12.75 7.07 -2.62
CA ASP A 430 -13.28 6.85 -1.28
C ASP A 430 -12.92 5.46 -0.78
N ALA A 431 -12.95 5.28 0.53
CA ALA A 431 -12.94 3.97 1.15
C ALA A 431 -13.58 4.06 2.54
N PRO A 432 -14.42 3.09 2.94
CA PRO A 432 -14.76 1.87 2.19
C PRO A 432 -15.69 2.11 0.98
N LEU A 433 -15.83 1.10 0.13
CA LEU A 433 -16.74 1.10 -1.02
C LEU A 433 -17.98 0.24 -0.75
N LYS A 434 -19.12 0.66 -1.30
CA LYS A 434 -20.42 -0.02 -1.19
C LYS A 434 -20.75 -0.81 -2.47
N ASN A 435 -21.84 -1.60 -2.41
CA ASN A 435 -22.31 -2.46 -3.49
C ASN A 435 -21.22 -3.42 -3.99
N PHE A 436 -20.55 -4.11 -3.06
CA PHE A 436 -19.47 -5.05 -3.35
C PHE A 436 -18.26 -4.41 -4.07
N GLY A 437 -17.99 -3.13 -3.79
CA GLY A 437 -16.91 -2.38 -4.44
C GLY A 437 -17.28 -1.73 -5.77
N LYS A 438 -18.56 -1.78 -6.18
CA LYS A 438 -19.01 -1.12 -7.41
C LYS A 438 -18.93 0.41 -7.32
N SER A 439 -19.21 0.98 -6.16
CA SER A 439 -19.42 2.42 -6.00
C SER A 439 -18.79 2.95 -4.71
N VAL A 440 -18.36 4.21 -4.74
CA VAL A 440 -17.91 4.94 -3.55
C VAL A 440 -19.02 5.07 -2.51
N TRP A 441 -18.65 5.32 -1.25
CA TRP A 441 -19.62 5.51 -0.19
C TRP A 441 -20.41 6.80 -0.40
N PHE A 442 -19.68 7.90 -0.58
CA PHE A 442 -20.23 9.24 -0.84
C PHE A 442 -20.27 9.56 -2.35
N ASP A 443 -21.30 9.06 -3.03
CA ASP A 443 -21.53 9.26 -4.47
C ASP A 443 -22.22 10.59 -4.83
N ASP A 444 -22.66 11.35 -3.82
CA ASP A 444 -23.24 12.69 -3.93
C ASP A 444 -22.18 13.81 -3.99
N ARG A 445 -20.90 13.48 -3.76
CA ARG A 445 -19.79 14.45 -3.74
C ARG A 445 -19.19 14.67 -5.11
N LEU A 446 -18.83 15.91 -5.43
CA LEU A 446 -18.11 16.22 -6.68
C LEU A 446 -16.68 15.69 -6.67
N THR A 447 -15.99 15.66 -5.54
CA THR A 447 -14.67 15.04 -5.42
C THR A 447 -14.55 14.38 -4.05
N ASN A 448 -13.69 13.37 -3.95
CA ASN A 448 -13.32 12.77 -2.67
C ASN A 448 -11.94 12.13 -2.77
N LEU A 449 -11.18 12.20 -1.67
CA LEU A 449 -9.92 11.48 -1.52
C LEU A 449 -9.78 11.01 -0.06
N CYS A 450 -9.68 9.69 0.07
CA CYS A 450 -9.42 8.99 1.32
C CYS A 450 -7.98 8.44 1.31
N TYR A 451 -7.23 8.56 2.41
CA TYR A 451 -5.86 8.06 2.54
C TYR A 451 -5.80 6.54 2.34
N ASP A 452 -6.81 5.83 2.83
CA ASP A 452 -7.01 4.40 2.57
C ASP A 452 -7.01 4.04 1.07
N ALA A 453 -7.65 4.88 0.23
CA ALA A 453 -7.71 4.63 -1.22
C ALA A 453 -6.33 4.64 -1.91
N LEU A 454 -5.32 5.26 -1.28
CA LEU A 454 -3.93 5.23 -1.75
C LEU A 454 -3.23 3.89 -1.48
N GLY A 455 -3.85 2.97 -0.74
CA GLY A 455 -3.29 1.66 -0.43
C GLY A 455 -3.07 0.78 -1.66
N ILE A 456 -4.01 0.82 -2.61
CA ILE A 456 -3.92 0.05 -3.86
C ILE A 456 -2.74 0.51 -4.74
N PRO A 457 -2.57 1.81 -5.06
CA PRO A 457 -1.38 2.25 -5.80
C PRO A 457 -0.09 2.03 -4.99
N ALA A 458 -0.11 2.20 -3.66
CA ALA A 458 1.07 1.89 -2.84
C ALA A 458 1.49 0.42 -2.95
N ALA A 459 0.54 -0.51 -2.85
CA ALA A 459 0.79 -1.95 -2.96
C ALA A 459 1.21 -2.36 -4.37
N THR A 460 0.67 -1.70 -5.41
CA THR A 460 1.06 -1.90 -6.81
C THR A 460 2.56 -1.62 -7.01
N ILE A 461 3.09 -0.60 -6.33
CA ILE A 461 4.53 -0.28 -6.30
C ILE A 461 5.29 -1.25 -5.40
N ARG A 462 4.93 -1.31 -4.10
CA ARG A 462 5.69 -2.07 -3.10
C ARG A 462 5.80 -3.52 -3.48
N GLY A 463 4.73 -4.13 -3.99
CA GLY A 463 4.71 -5.55 -4.22
C GLY A 463 5.65 -6.04 -5.32
N LEU A 464 6.17 -5.17 -6.21
CA LEU A 464 7.28 -5.51 -7.12
C LEU A 464 8.50 -6.04 -6.37
N PHE A 465 8.67 -5.59 -5.12
CA PHE A 465 9.77 -5.92 -4.24
C PHE A 465 9.28 -6.10 -2.81
N GLU A 466 9.26 -7.34 -2.34
CA GLU A 466 8.99 -7.55 -0.93
C GLU A 466 10.24 -7.23 -0.09
N TYR A 467 10.06 -6.33 0.89
CA TYR A 467 11.11 -5.88 1.80
C TYR A 467 10.93 -6.49 3.19
N ILE A 468 11.94 -7.25 3.65
CA ILE A 468 12.03 -7.73 5.04
C ILE A 468 13.19 -7.01 5.72
N TYR A 469 12.87 -6.03 6.55
CA TYR A 469 13.83 -5.26 7.33
C TYR A 469 14.27 -6.06 8.56
N ARG A 470 15.57 -6.35 8.63
CA ARG A 470 16.26 -6.95 9.78
C ARG A 470 17.17 -5.92 10.43
N ALA A 471 17.62 -6.20 11.65
CA ALA A 471 18.52 -5.33 12.38
C ALA A 471 19.85 -5.07 11.62
N ASP A 472 20.36 -6.04 10.87
CA ASP A 472 21.64 -5.95 10.14
C ASP A 472 21.50 -6.05 8.61
N ALA A 473 20.33 -6.43 8.10
CA ALA A 473 20.10 -6.72 6.68
C ALA A 473 18.73 -6.26 6.17
N LEU A 474 18.65 -5.99 4.87
CA LEU A 474 17.41 -5.92 4.12
C LEU A 474 17.35 -7.15 3.22
N ILE A 475 16.33 -8.00 3.40
CA ILE A 475 16.06 -9.12 2.49
C ILE A 475 15.03 -8.64 1.48
N LEU A 476 15.38 -8.75 0.20
CA LEU A 476 14.63 -8.24 -0.93
C LEU A 476 14.19 -9.40 -1.82
N TYR A 477 12.88 -9.62 -1.99
CA TYR A 477 12.35 -10.59 -2.95
C TYR A 477 11.80 -9.85 -4.17
N PRO A 478 12.37 -10.04 -5.38
CA PRO A 478 11.81 -9.47 -6.60
C PRO A 478 10.62 -10.29 -7.09
N HIS A 479 9.46 -9.64 -7.21
CA HIS A 479 8.21 -10.25 -7.71
C HIS A 479 7.81 -9.60 -9.05
N ILE A 480 8.76 -9.42 -9.96
CA ILE A 480 8.52 -8.74 -11.23
C ILE A 480 7.64 -9.60 -12.15
N PRO A 481 6.52 -9.06 -12.68
CA PRO A 481 5.69 -9.75 -13.67
C PRO A 481 6.54 -10.31 -14.82
N PRO A 482 6.38 -11.59 -15.20
CA PRO A 482 7.19 -12.21 -16.25
C PRO A 482 7.14 -11.51 -17.61
N GLN A 483 6.08 -10.74 -17.87
CA GLN A 483 5.91 -9.98 -19.11
C GLN A 483 6.75 -8.69 -19.12
N ILE A 484 7.26 -8.23 -17.98
CA ILE A 484 8.22 -7.13 -17.88
C ILE A 484 9.62 -7.73 -17.96
N MET A 485 10.30 -7.51 -19.09
CA MET A 485 11.64 -8.04 -19.39
C MET A 485 12.76 -7.24 -18.73
N GLU A 486 12.55 -5.94 -18.57
CA GLU A 486 13.49 -5.03 -17.92
C GLU A 486 12.68 -4.02 -17.12
N TYR A 487 13.06 -3.78 -15.88
CA TYR A 487 12.43 -2.78 -15.01
C TYR A 487 13.51 -2.00 -14.25
N THR A 488 13.43 -0.68 -14.32
CA THR A 488 14.22 0.22 -13.50
C THR A 488 13.28 1.16 -12.76
N GLN A 489 13.34 1.10 -11.42
CA GLN A 489 12.70 2.11 -10.59
C GLN A 489 13.61 3.34 -10.53
N LYS A 490 13.11 4.51 -10.91
CA LYS A 490 13.84 5.77 -10.82
C LYS A 490 13.80 6.31 -9.40
N GLU A 491 12.68 6.10 -8.71
CA GLU A 491 12.56 6.39 -7.28
C GLU A 491 13.37 5.40 -6.43
N THR A 492 14.14 5.93 -5.48
CA THR A 492 14.93 5.10 -4.56
C THR A 492 14.08 4.71 -3.36
N ILE A 493 14.26 3.48 -2.88
CA ILE A 493 13.79 3.11 -1.55
C ILE A 493 14.78 3.58 -0.48
N ARG A 494 14.27 3.76 0.74
CA ARG A 494 15.07 4.15 1.90
C ARG A 494 15.37 2.96 2.80
N TRP A 495 16.54 3.00 3.43
CA TRP A 495 16.89 2.12 4.55
C TRP A 495 18.03 2.75 5.35
N GLY A 496 17.71 3.32 6.52
CA GLY A 496 18.60 4.21 7.24
C GLY A 496 18.97 5.42 6.40
N ASN A 497 20.27 5.72 6.36
CA ASN A 497 20.82 6.76 5.49
C ASN A 497 21.11 6.29 4.05
N LYS A 498 20.67 5.07 3.68
CA LYS A 498 20.91 4.47 2.37
C LYS A 498 19.75 4.78 1.42
N HIS A 499 20.10 5.16 0.20
CA HIS A 499 19.19 5.30 -0.94
C HIS A 499 19.48 4.21 -1.95
N ILE A 500 18.50 3.35 -2.20
CA ILE A 500 18.66 2.15 -3.02
C ILE A 500 17.83 2.30 -4.28
N LYS A 501 18.50 2.38 -5.43
CA LYS A 501 17.89 2.26 -6.76
C LYS A 501 17.90 0.80 -7.16
N ILE A 502 16.82 0.30 -7.74
CA ILE A 502 16.71 -1.11 -8.13
C ILE A 502 16.47 -1.23 -9.63
N THR A 503 17.16 -2.17 -10.26
CA THR A 503 16.94 -2.58 -11.65
C THR A 503 16.88 -4.10 -11.72
N VAL A 504 15.92 -4.62 -12.46
CA VAL A 504 15.75 -6.05 -12.72
C VAL A 504 15.81 -6.30 -14.22
N LYS A 505 16.74 -7.16 -14.64
CA LYS A 505 16.72 -7.80 -15.95
C LYS A 505 16.05 -9.14 -15.78
N ASN A 506 14.80 -9.22 -16.20
CA ASN A 506 13.93 -10.33 -15.89
C ASN A 506 14.04 -11.44 -16.93
N GLY A 507 14.61 -12.58 -16.53
CA GLY A 507 14.68 -13.81 -17.32
C GLY A 507 13.92 -14.99 -16.70
N GLY A 508 13.10 -14.73 -15.66
CA GLY A 508 12.34 -15.75 -14.93
C GLY A 508 12.41 -15.61 -13.41
N GLN A 509 12.02 -16.67 -12.71
CA GLN A 509 11.81 -16.65 -11.26
C GLN A 509 13.10 -16.77 -10.43
N LYS A 510 14.22 -17.22 -11.00
CA LYS A 510 15.44 -17.48 -10.23
C LYS A 510 16.46 -16.36 -10.40
N ILE A 511 17.02 -15.86 -9.31
CA ILE A 511 18.11 -14.88 -9.34
C ILE A 511 19.39 -15.58 -9.84
N LYS A 512 19.92 -15.07 -10.95
CA LYS A 512 21.15 -15.54 -11.59
C LYS A 512 22.37 -14.78 -11.07
N SER A 513 22.25 -13.46 -10.96
CA SER A 513 23.34 -12.62 -10.47
C SER A 513 22.82 -11.32 -9.88
N VAL A 514 23.61 -10.73 -8.98
CA VAL A 514 23.35 -9.41 -8.40
C VAL A 514 24.62 -8.58 -8.49
N LYS A 515 24.46 -7.30 -8.82
CA LYS A 515 25.50 -6.28 -8.72
C LYS A 515 25.04 -5.13 -7.84
N ILE A 516 25.98 -4.52 -7.13
CA ILE A 516 25.79 -3.25 -6.43
C ILE A 516 26.85 -2.29 -6.93
N ASN A 517 26.43 -1.20 -7.57
CA ASN A 517 27.34 -0.23 -8.21
C ASN A 517 28.37 -0.94 -9.12
N ASP A 518 27.86 -1.80 -10.02
CA ASP A 518 28.63 -2.64 -10.95
C ASP A 518 29.54 -3.72 -10.34
N LEU A 519 29.69 -3.77 -9.01
CA LEU A 519 30.45 -4.80 -8.31
C LEU A 519 29.60 -6.03 -8.06
N LYS A 520 30.17 -7.22 -8.32
CA LYS A 520 29.48 -8.51 -8.07
C LYS A 520 29.12 -8.65 -6.59
N TRP A 521 27.86 -8.98 -6.33
CA TRP A 521 27.34 -9.24 -4.99
C TRP A 521 27.03 -10.73 -4.83
N LYS A 522 27.49 -11.32 -3.71
CA LYS A 522 27.29 -12.76 -3.43
C LYS A 522 26.16 -13.05 -2.43
N GLY A 523 25.61 -12.03 -1.78
CA GLY A 523 24.55 -12.19 -0.78
C GLY A 523 23.19 -12.34 -1.43
N PHE A 524 22.94 -13.44 -2.14
CA PHE A 524 21.63 -13.76 -2.70
C PHE A 524 21.40 -15.28 -2.76
N LYS A 525 20.13 -15.69 -2.82
CA LYS A 525 19.64 -17.05 -3.08
C LYS A 525 18.83 -17.04 -4.37
N ASP A 526 18.26 -18.19 -4.75
CA ASP A 526 17.41 -18.33 -5.94
C ASP A 526 16.24 -17.33 -5.97
N ASP A 527 15.72 -16.88 -4.83
CA ASP A 527 14.49 -16.10 -4.71
C ASP A 527 14.64 -14.73 -4.03
N CYS A 528 15.80 -14.46 -3.40
CA CYS A 528 15.99 -13.23 -2.63
C CYS A 528 17.42 -12.71 -2.65
N VAL A 529 17.56 -11.39 -2.45
CA VAL A 529 18.83 -10.70 -2.25
C VAL A 529 18.93 -10.26 -0.79
N THR A 530 20.04 -10.57 -0.13
CA THR A 530 20.37 -10.08 1.21
C THR A 530 21.35 -8.90 1.09
N LEU A 531 20.87 -7.70 1.42
CA LEU A 531 21.66 -6.47 1.45
C LEU A 531 22.07 -6.19 2.90
N ARG A 532 23.35 -6.37 3.25
CA ARG A 532 23.84 -6.09 4.60
C ARG A 532 24.11 -4.59 4.79
N TYR A 533 23.67 -4.03 5.91
CA TYR A 533 23.71 -2.57 6.14
C TYR A 533 25.14 -2.03 6.18
N ASP A 534 26.04 -2.77 6.84
CA ASP A 534 27.47 -2.45 7.02
C ASP A 534 28.26 -2.43 5.70
N ARG A 535 27.76 -3.14 4.68
CA ARG A 535 28.42 -3.30 3.38
C ARG A 535 27.77 -2.50 2.26
N LEU A 536 26.58 -1.95 2.49
CA LEU A 536 25.84 -1.21 1.48
C LEU A 536 26.34 0.25 1.41
N PRO A 537 26.73 0.76 0.22
CA PRO A 537 27.09 2.17 0.07
C PRO A 537 25.89 3.09 0.32
N LYS A 538 26.15 4.36 0.66
CA LYS A 538 25.09 5.35 0.92
C LYS A 538 24.11 5.48 -0.25
N HIS A 539 24.64 5.46 -1.47
CA HIS A 539 23.86 5.38 -2.71
C HIS A 539 24.19 4.05 -3.36
N ALA A 540 23.20 3.17 -3.43
CA ALA A 540 23.35 1.83 -3.96
C ALA A 540 22.45 1.66 -5.18
N TRP A 541 23.03 1.28 -6.31
CA TRP A 541 22.30 0.80 -7.45
C TRP A 541 22.40 -0.73 -7.50
N VAL A 542 21.31 -1.37 -7.13
CA VAL A 542 21.17 -2.83 -7.10
C VAL A 542 20.63 -3.28 -8.45
N VAL A 543 21.42 -4.07 -9.17
CA VAL A 543 21.03 -4.68 -10.45
C VAL A 543 20.87 -6.18 -10.23
N ILE A 544 19.66 -6.69 -10.44
CA ILE A 544 19.31 -8.10 -10.30
C ILE A 544 19.08 -8.66 -11.70
N GLU A 545 19.79 -9.73 -12.05
CA GLU A 545 19.51 -10.50 -13.27
C GLU A 545 18.87 -11.82 -12.87
N THR A 546 17.71 -12.13 -13.42
CA THR A 546 17.00 -13.40 -13.18
C THR A 546 17.04 -14.31 -14.40
N THR A 547 16.70 -15.58 -14.21
CA THR A 547 16.71 -16.67 -15.19
C THR A 547 15.64 -17.70 -14.84
N GLY A 548 15.41 -18.67 -15.72
CA GLY A 548 14.59 -19.85 -15.42
C GLY A 548 13.27 -19.96 -16.18
N GLY A 549 13.03 -19.14 -17.21
CA GLY A 549 12.03 -19.45 -18.23
C GLY A 549 11.39 -18.22 -18.88
N ASN A 550 11.32 -18.26 -20.22
CA ASN A 550 10.61 -17.28 -21.05
C ASN A 550 9.11 -17.47 -20.85
N VAL A 551 8.44 -16.51 -20.23
CA VAL A 551 6.99 -16.39 -20.39
C VAL A 551 6.75 -15.65 -21.70
N PRO A 552 5.92 -16.18 -22.61
CA PRO A 552 5.57 -15.47 -23.81
C PRO A 552 5.03 -14.09 -23.43
N VAL A 553 5.67 -13.05 -23.95
CA VAL A 553 5.13 -11.68 -23.89
C VAL A 553 3.75 -11.77 -24.50
N ARG A 554 2.72 -11.35 -23.76
CA ARG A 554 1.38 -11.24 -24.33
C ARG A 554 1.53 -10.30 -25.51
N THR A 555 1.27 -10.77 -26.73
CA THR A 555 1.22 -9.89 -27.89
C THR A 555 0.16 -8.88 -27.56
N VAL A 556 0.58 -7.64 -27.26
CA VAL A 556 -0.33 -6.54 -27.08
C VAL A 556 -1.04 -6.44 -28.43
N THR A 557 -2.26 -6.97 -28.54
CA THR A 557 -3.19 -6.39 -29.50
C THR A 557 -3.23 -4.94 -29.09
N GLU A 558 -2.65 -4.08 -29.93
CA GLU A 558 -2.81 -2.65 -29.82
C GLU A 558 -4.30 -2.43 -29.53
N GLN A 559 -4.64 -2.11 -28.28
CA GLN A 559 -5.67 -1.11 -28.12
C GLN A 559 -5.01 0.16 -28.61
N THR A 560 -5.03 0.33 -29.94
CA THR A 560 -5.12 1.63 -30.59
C THR A 560 -6.42 2.28 -30.14
N GLY A 561 -6.58 2.49 -28.83
CA GLY A 561 -7.13 3.76 -28.40
C GLY A 561 -6.03 4.74 -28.73
N SER A 562 -6.06 5.27 -29.95
CA SER A 562 -5.43 6.54 -30.27
C SER A 562 -6.05 7.56 -29.30
N LYS A 563 -5.55 7.63 -28.06
CA LYS A 563 -5.66 8.85 -27.31
C LYS A 563 -4.85 9.81 -28.14
N GLU A 564 -5.54 10.73 -28.82
CA GLU A 564 -4.92 11.91 -29.41
C GLU A 564 -3.79 12.34 -28.47
N VAL A 565 -2.57 12.43 -29.00
CA VAL A 565 -1.45 13.00 -28.26
C VAL A 565 -1.81 14.46 -28.08
N ARG A 566 -2.54 14.77 -27.00
CA ARG A 566 -2.89 16.13 -26.66
C ARG A 566 -1.60 16.82 -26.25
N ILE A 567 -1.19 17.77 -27.07
CA ILE A 567 0.00 18.59 -26.83
C ILE A 567 -0.26 19.37 -25.54
N GLU A 568 0.60 19.18 -24.54
CA GLU A 568 0.51 19.88 -23.25
C GLU A 568 0.44 21.40 -23.50
N PRO A 569 -0.62 22.08 -23.05
CA PRO A 569 -0.76 23.51 -23.29
C PRO A 569 0.31 24.27 -22.52
N SER A 570 0.78 25.39 -23.09
CA SER A 570 1.71 26.27 -22.38
C SER A 570 1.10 26.71 -21.05
N SER A 571 1.80 26.44 -19.95
CA SER A 571 1.45 26.84 -18.59
C SER A 571 1.81 28.30 -18.29
N SER A 572 1.78 29.17 -19.32
CA SER A 572 2.20 30.58 -19.27
C SER A 572 1.09 31.56 -18.90
N GLY A 573 -0.09 31.08 -18.50
CA GLY A 573 -1.15 31.93 -17.97
C GLY A 573 -0.73 32.58 -16.65
N ASP A 574 -1.16 33.82 -16.41
CA ASP A 574 -0.92 34.50 -15.15
C ASP A 574 -1.58 33.71 -14.00
N LEU A 575 -0.81 33.40 -12.96
CA LEU A 575 -1.34 32.80 -11.74
C LEU A 575 -2.26 33.80 -11.04
N PRO A 576 -3.40 33.36 -10.47
CA PRO A 576 -4.21 34.20 -9.60
C PRO A 576 -3.34 34.83 -8.49
N ALA A 577 -3.65 36.07 -8.09
CA ALA A 577 -2.81 36.83 -7.15
C ALA A 577 -2.53 36.06 -5.85
N HIS A 578 -3.54 35.38 -5.30
CA HIS A 578 -3.42 34.59 -4.06
C HIS A 578 -2.59 33.31 -4.21
N ILE A 579 -2.29 32.87 -5.43
CA ILE A 579 -1.39 31.75 -5.75
C ILE A 579 0.00 32.26 -6.12
N LYS A 580 0.07 33.39 -6.85
CA LYS A 580 1.29 33.98 -7.37
C LYS A 580 2.29 34.35 -6.27
N GLU A 581 1.84 35.06 -5.23
CA GLU A 581 2.72 35.50 -4.14
C GLU A 581 3.34 34.31 -3.38
N PRO A 582 2.57 33.31 -2.90
CA PRO A 582 3.13 32.10 -2.32
C PRO A 582 4.13 31.36 -3.23
N TYR A 583 3.80 31.23 -4.51
CA TYR A 583 4.66 30.58 -5.50
C TYR A 583 6.01 31.28 -5.67
N GLU A 584 6.00 32.60 -5.86
CA GLU A 584 7.20 33.42 -5.99
C GLU A 584 8.07 33.36 -4.73
N ARG A 585 7.44 33.35 -3.55
CA ARG A 585 8.12 33.21 -2.26
C ARG A 585 8.81 31.86 -2.11
N VAL A 586 8.15 30.77 -2.51
CA VAL A 586 8.72 29.41 -2.51
C VAL A 586 9.96 29.35 -3.42
N ILE A 587 9.87 29.91 -4.64
CA ILE A 587 11.01 29.98 -5.56
C ILE A 587 12.17 30.77 -4.95
N ALA A 588 11.88 31.93 -4.36
CA ALA A 588 12.90 32.77 -3.75
C ALA A 588 13.60 32.04 -2.59
N MET A 589 12.83 31.34 -1.75
CA MET A 589 13.38 30.56 -0.63
C MET A 589 14.21 29.37 -1.13
N LEU A 590 13.73 28.61 -2.11
CA LEU A 590 14.49 27.50 -2.69
C LEU A 590 15.84 27.97 -3.24
N LYS A 591 15.87 29.10 -3.96
CA LYS A 591 17.13 29.68 -4.48
C LYS A 591 18.14 29.98 -3.36
N LYS A 592 17.67 30.44 -2.19
CA LYS A 592 18.54 30.67 -1.02
C LYS A 592 19.02 29.34 -0.43
N LEU A 593 18.12 28.39 -0.23
CA LEU A 593 18.44 27.10 0.37
C LEU A 593 19.30 26.18 -0.52
N CYS A 594 19.31 26.35 -1.85
CA CYS A 594 20.16 25.57 -2.75
C CYS A 594 21.66 25.66 -2.42
N GLN A 595 22.08 26.71 -1.71
CA GLN A 595 23.48 26.94 -1.35
C GLN A 595 23.86 26.38 0.03
N GLU A 596 22.89 25.91 0.82
CA GLU A 596 23.10 25.40 2.17
C GLU A 596 23.16 23.86 2.20
N SER A 597 24.03 23.28 3.03
CA SER A 597 24.22 21.82 3.11
C SER A 597 23.40 21.15 4.22
N ASP A 598 22.96 21.91 5.22
CA ASP A 598 22.25 21.41 6.40
C ASP A 598 20.74 21.63 6.33
N VAL A 599 20.14 21.80 5.14
CA VAL A 599 18.71 22.18 4.94
C VAL A 599 17.90 21.15 4.14
N ALA A 600 18.30 19.87 4.21
CA ALA A 600 17.75 18.83 3.35
C ALA A 600 16.22 18.64 3.52
N PHE A 601 15.72 18.74 4.75
CA PHE A 601 14.28 18.64 5.03
C PHE A 601 13.52 19.82 4.43
N GLU A 602 13.95 21.04 4.73
CA GLU A 602 13.30 22.28 4.30
C GLU A 602 13.31 22.42 2.78
N ARG A 603 14.41 21.98 2.12
CA ARG A 603 14.49 21.90 0.66
C ARG A 603 13.49 20.89 0.10
N SER A 604 13.46 19.67 0.64
CA SER A 604 12.53 18.63 0.17
C SER A 604 11.07 19.07 0.33
N TYR A 605 10.74 19.72 1.45
CA TYR A 605 9.42 20.29 1.66
C TYR A 605 9.09 21.33 0.57
N LEU A 606 9.93 22.35 0.38
CA LEU A 606 9.65 23.39 -0.62
C LEU A 606 9.62 22.86 -2.07
N GLU A 607 10.40 21.82 -2.41
CA GLU A 607 10.34 21.16 -3.71
C GLU A 607 8.97 20.50 -3.96
N GLU A 608 8.37 19.90 -2.92
CA GLU A 608 7.02 19.34 -2.99
C GLU A 608 5.95 20.44 -3.00
N VAL A 609 6.13 21.55 -2.28
CA VAL A 609 5.26 22.75 -2.37
C VAL A 609 5.26 23.31 -3.79
N LEU A 610 6.46 23.47 -4.39
CA LEU A 610 6.61 23.96 -5.76
C LEU A 610 5.95 23.01 -6.76
N SER A 611 6.12 21.70 -6.57
CA SER A 611 5.49 20.68 -7.40
C SER A 611 3.96 20.74 -7.33
N ALA A 612 3.38 21.03 -6.16
CA ALA A 612 1.94 21.22 -6.00
C ALA A 612 1.42 22.45 -6.77
N PHE A 613 2.13 23.58 -6.71
CA PHE A 613 1.80 24.75 -7.52
C PHE A 613 1.89 24.45 -9.03
N ASP A 614 2.93 23.73 -9.46
CA ASP A 614 3.08 23.34 -10.86
C ASP A 614 1.97 22.38 -11.32
N ALA A 615 1.52 21.47 -10.45
CA ALA A 615 0.40 20.58 -10.72
C ALA A 615 -0.91 21.38 -10.91
N TYR A 616 -1.20 22.34 -10.02
CA TYR A 616 -2.32 23.26 -10.16
C TYR A 616 -2.26 24.03 -11.49
N ARG A 617 -1.11 24.65 -11.80
CA ARG A 617 -0.93 25.46 -13.00
C ARG A 617 -1.15 24.65 -14.28
N LYS A 618 -0.60 23.44 -14.34
CA LYS A 618 -0.82 22.52 -15.46
C LYS A 618 -2.28 22.10 -15.56
N ARG A 619 -2.94 21.79 -14.43
CA ARG A 619 -4.37 21.44 -14.42
C ARG A 619 -5.24 22.58 -14.95
N ALA A 620 -5.01 23.81 -14.49
CA ALA A 620 -5.72 25.01 -14.94
C ALA A 620 -5.54 25.26 -16.45
N ALA A 621 -4.32 25.11 -16.96
CA ALA A 621 -4.03 25.26 -18.38
C ALA A 621 -4.74 24.19 -19.22
N ARG A 622 -4.77 22.93 -18.76
CA ARG A 622 -5.48 21.83 -19.43
C ARG A 622 -6.99 22.05 -19.43
N ASP A 623 -7.55 22.53 -18.32
CA ASP A 623 -8.98 22.85 -18.22
C ASP A 623 -9.35 23.98 -19.20
N SER A 624 -8.56 25.06 -19.22
CA SER A 624 -8.72 26.18 -20.17
C SER A 624 -8.58 25.76 -21.63
N ALA A 625 -7.75 24.75 -21.90
CA ALA A 625 -7.57 24.15 -23.23
C ALA A 625 -8.67 23.12 -23.59
N GLY A 626 -9.71 22.98 -22.76
CA GLY A 626 -10.86 22.10 -23.03
C GLY A 626 -10.57 20.61 -22.85
N TRP A 627 -9.49 20.22 -22.15
CA TRP A 627 -9.13 18.80 -22.00
C TRP A 627 -10.17 17.97 -21.26
N TYR A 628 -11.01 18.61 -20.44
CA TYR A 628 -11.99 17.93 -19.60
C TYR A 628 -13.43 18.25 -20.01
N GLY A 629 -13.66 18.59 -21.29
CA GLY A 629 -14.97 19.00 -21.80
C GLY A 629 -16.13 18.04 -21.52
N ASP A 630 -15.86 16.75 -21.35
CA ASP A 630 -16.86 15.72 -21.02
C ASP A 630 -17.35 15.80 -19.56
N SER A 631 -16.61 16.46 -18.66
CA SER A 631 -17.01 16.67 -17.25
C SER A 631 -17.86 17.92 -17.08
N SER A 632 -18.80 17.94 -16.13
CA SER A 632 -19.60 19.13 -15.84
C SER A 632 -18.73 20.32 -15.36
N PRO A 633 -19.15 21.58 -15.60
CA PRO A 633 -18.42 22.75 -15.12
C PRO A 633 -18.15 22.72 -13.60
N GLU A 634 -19.13 22.28 -12.81
CA GLU A 634 -19.04 22.18 -11.35
C GLU A 634 -18.00 21.15 -10.93
N LYS A 635 -17.97 19.99 -11.59
CA LYS A 635 -16.98 18.94 -11.36
C LYS A 635 -15.57 19.44 -11.67
N ARG A 636 -15.38 20.12 -12.80
CA ARG A 636 -14.08 20.68 -13.20
C ARG A 636 -13.60 21.73 -12.20
N ALA A 637 -14.48 22.62 -11.76
CA ALA A 637 -14.18 23.61 -10.73
C ALA A 637 -13.80 22.96 -9.40
N ALA A 638 -14.53 21.93 -8.95
CA ALA A 638 -14.22 21.20 -7.73
C ALA A 638 -12.86 20.49 -7.78
N VAL A 639 -12.52 19.87 -8.92
CA VAL A 639 -11.19 19.24 -9.10
C VAL A 639 -10.09 20.30 -9.11
N LEU A 640 -10.27 21.41 -9.81
CA LEU A 640 -9.28 22.49 -9.82
C LEU A 640 -9.05 23.07 -8.41
N LYS A 641 -10.13 23.25 -7.65
CA LYS A 641 -10.09 23.69 -6.25
C LYS A 641 -9.31 22.73 -5.36
N MET A 642 -9.46 21.43 -5.55
CA MET A 642 -8.69 20.41 -4.82
C MET A 642 -7.18 20.52 -5.05
N TYR A 643 -6.75 20.85 -6.28
CA TYR A 643 -5.34 21.13 -6.58
C TYR A 643 -4.86 22.46 -5.96
N GLU A 644 -5.69 23.49 -6.03
CA GLU A 644 -5.42 24.79 -5.44
C GLU A 644 -5.22 24.68 -3.93
N ASP A 645 -6.13 23.98 -3.24
CA ASP A 645 -6.08 23.76 -1.80
C ASP A 645 -4.84 22.98 -1.39
N ALA A 646 -4.48 21.94 -2.13
CA ALA A 646 -3.27 21.19 -1.85
C ALA A 646 -2.01 22.08 -1.91
N ALA A 647 -1.89 22.93 -2.94
CA ALA A 647 -0.74 23.83 -3.09
C ALA A 647 -0.68 24.87 -1.96
N ILE A 648 -1.82 25.49 -1.65
CA ILE A 648 -1.92 26.48 -0.57
C ILE A 648 -1.68 25.85 0.81
N ASN A 649 -2.20 24.66 1.07
CA ASN A 649 -2.05 23.99 2.35
C ASN A 649 -0.59 23.57 2.60
N MET A 650 0.08 23.02 1.58
CA MET A 650 1.51 22.73 1.65
C MET A 650 2.33 23.99 1.94
N PHE A 651 2.01 25.12 1.30
CA PHE A 651 2.66 26.40 1.57
C PHE A 651 2.40 26.89 3.01
N LYS A 652 1.14 26.88 3.47
CA LYS A 652 0.77 27.30 4.83
C LYS A 652 1.48 26.48 5.90
N GLY A 653 1.61 25.17 5.69
CA GLY A 653 2.34 24.31 6.60
C GLY A 653 3.82 24.67 6.68
N PHE A 654 4.45 24.97 5.53
CA PHE A 654 5.83 25.47 5.52
C PHE A 654 5.96 26.83 6.22
N ASP A 655 5.02 27.75 5.99
CA ASP A 655 4.99 29.06 6.65
C ASP A 655 4.88 28.92 8.17
N ALA A 656 3.99 28.04 8.65
CA ALA A 656 3.84 27.71 10.07
C ALA A 656 5.13 27.09 10.66
N LEU A 657 5.80 26.20 9.91
CA LEU A 657 7.09 25.64 10.30
C LEU A 657 8.15 26.73 10.47
N MET A 658 8.23 27.69 9.53
CA MET A 658 9.18 28.80 9.61
C MET A 658 8.92 29.68 10.83
N LYS A 659 7.65 29.93 11.16
CA LYS A 659 7.27 30.61 12.41
C LYS A 659 7.71 29.83 13.65
N ALA A 660 7.52 28.51 13.67
CA ALA A 660 7.99 27.68 14.77
C ALA A 660 9.53 27.72 14.93
N TYR A 661 10.26 27.82 13.81
CA TYR A 661 11.72 27.88 13.78
C TYR A 661 12.31 29.16 14.38
N GLU A 662 11.53 30.24 14.53
CA GLU A 662 11.96 31.48 15.21
C GLU A 662 12.37 31.25 16.67
N SER A 663 11.77 30.25 17.33
CA SER A 663 12.11 29.83 18.70
C SER A 663 13.03 28.61 18.75
N GLY A 664 13.46 28.11 17.59
CA GLY A 664 14.29 26.91 17.47
C GLY A 664 15.77 27.14 17.81
N ASP A 665 16.62 26.16 17.52
CA ASP A 665 18.08 26.28 17.62
C ASP A 665 18.66 27.30 16.62
N SER A 666 19.98 27.53 16.67
CA SER A 666 20.65 28.51 15.81
C SER A 666 20.50 28.22 14.31
N ARG A 667 20.44 26.95 13.91
CA ARG A 667 20.19 26.55 12.52
C ARG A 667 18.76 26.92 12.12
N LYS A 668 17.77 26.53 12.92
CA LYS A 668 16.35 26.82 12.66
C LYS A 668 16.08 28.33 12.57
N ARG A 669 16.59 29.11 13.53
CA ARG A 669 16.44 30.58 13.54
C ARG A 669 17.06 31.25 12.31
N ARG A 670 18.20 30.75 11.82
CA ARG A 670 18.84 31.23 10.58
C ARG A 670 17.94 31.02 9.36
N ILE A 671 17.36 29.83 9.24
CA ILE A 671 16.46 29.48 8.13
C ILE A 671 15.20 30.36 8.20
N ALA A 672 14.57 30.47 9.37
CA ALA A 672 13.40 31.32 9.59
C ALA A 672 13.68 32.79 9.25
N SER A 673 14.82 33.33 9.69
CA SER A 673 15.23 34.70 9.36
C SER A 673 15.42 34.91 7.86
N THR A 674 16.00 33.92 7.17
CA THR A 674 16.15 33.95 5.70
C THR A 674 14.79 34.03 5.02
N TYR A 675 13.82 33.24 5.49
CA TYR A 675 12.45 33.22 4.96
C TYR A 675 11.64 34.50 5.27
N ALA A 676 11.81 35.08 6.46
CA ALA A 676 11.17 36.33 6.86
C ALA A 676 11.64 37.53 6.03
N ASN A 677 12.93 37.56 5.68
CA ASN A 677 13.51 38.63 4.86
C ASN A 677 13.01 38.64 3.41
N LEU A 678 12.34 37.57 2.96
CA LEU A 678 11.69 37.53 1.63
C LEU A 678 10.42 38.39 1.55
N HIS A 679 9.83 38.79 2.68
CA HIS A 679 8.68 39.72 2.71
C HIS A 679 9.06 41.19 2.52
N LEU A 680 10.36 41.53 2.61
CA LEU A 680 10.87 42.90 2.63
C LEU A 680 11.48 43.33 1.28
N GLN A 681 11.40 42.48 0.26
CA GLN A 681 11.89 42.71 -1.11
C GLN A 681 10.73 42.54 -2.09
#